data_AF-A0A671QC04-F1
#
_entry.id   AF-A0A671QC04-F1
#
_cell.length_a   1.000
_cell.length_b   1.000
_cell.length_c   1.000
_cell.angle_alpha   90.00
_cell.angle_beta   90.00
_cell.angle_gamma   90.00
#
_symmetry.space_group_name_H-M   'P 1'
#
loop_
_entity.id
_entity.type
_entity.pdbx_description
1 polymer ?
#
loop_
_entity_poly.entity_id
_entity_poly.type
_entity_poly.pdbx_seq_one_letter_code
_entity_poly.pdbx_strand_id
1 'polypeptide(L)'
;DLGGTNFRVLLVRVSSNGKQKVEMENQIYAIPENIMRGSGTESFLVSWTKGFKASGVEGRDVVGLLRKAIKKRGDFDIDIVAVINDTVGTMMTCGYDDHHCEIGLIVGTGTNACYMEEMRHLELVDGDEGRMCVNMEWGAFGDDGALDDIRTEFDREIDAGSLNPGKQLFARRLNKMVRLLVPDCDVRFLRSEDGSGKGAAMVTAVAHRLAKQHAERQRILNTLRLSRDQLLEVKKRMEEEMNRGLAKKTHATATVKMLPTFVRSTPDGTERGDFLALDLGGTNFRVLLVRVRSGKRRSVEMHNKIYTIPQDITQGTGEELFDHIVHCIADFLEYMGMKGALLPLGFTFSFPCHQTRLDQGILIKWTKGFKASGCEGEDVATLLKDAIHRSEDFDLDVVAVVNDTVGTMMTCGYEDPQCEVGLIVGTGTNTCYMEEMSNVELVDGDEGRMCVNMEWGAFGDRGELDDVCTEFDRAVDDQSTYPGKQRYEKMISGMYLGEIVRNVLLDFTAKGLLFRGKLSERLKTRGIFETKFLSQIESDRLALRQVRSILQHLGLTSSTCDDSILVKEVCSVVSKRAAQLCGAGLSAVVDKIRLNRGLEKLSITVGVDGTLYKLHPHFATFMRETLRDLAPNCEVTLVQSEDGSGKGAALITAVACRLRDAGK
;
A
#
# COMPACT_ATOMS: atom_id res chain seq x y z
N ASP A 1 -10.53 23.85 -33.77
CA ASP A 1 -11.71 24.68 -33.48
C ASP A 1 -12.81 24.33 -34.49
N LEU A 2 -14.01 23.99 -34.00
CA LEU A 2 -15.20 23.60 -34.80
C LEU A 2 -16.31 24.65 -34.66
N GLY A 3 -15.95 25.93 -34.64
CA GLY A 3 -16.91 27.03 -34.64
C GLY A 3 -17.60 27.22 -36.01
N GLY A 4 -18.50 26.32 -36.40
CA GLY A 4 -19.33 26.42 -37.61
C GLY A 4 -18.93 25.44 -38.74
N THR A 5 -19.08 25.87 -40.01
CA THR A 5 -18.83 25.05 -41.21
C THR A 5 -17.35 24.84 -41.57
N ASN A 6 -16.41 25.30 -40.72
CA ASN A 6 -14.97 25.30 -41.01
C ASN A 6 -14.17 24.60 -39.90
N PHE A 7 -13.12 23.86 -40.30
CA PHE A 7 -12.12 23.30 -39.40
C PHE A 7 -10.92 24.24 -39.31
N ARG A 8 -10.47 24.54 -38.10
CA ARG A 8 -9.19 25.24 -37.90
C ARG A 8 -8.17 24.34 -37.23
N VAL A 9 -7.05 24.14 -37.91
CA VAL A 9 -5.82 23.62 -37.33
C VAL A 9 -4.99 24.81 -36.89
N LEU A 10 -4.51 24.76 -35.65
CA LEU A 10 -3.72 25.81 -35.04
C LEU A 10 -2.40 25.22 -34.56
N LEU A 11 -1.29 25.79 -35.03
CA LEU A 11 0.02 25.54 -34.43
C LEU A 11 0.24 26.64 -33.40
N VAL A 12 0.30 26.27 -32.13
CA VAL A 12 0.51 27.22 -31.04
C VAL A 12 1.82 26.89 -30.33
N ARG A 13 2.76 27.84 -30.32
CA ARG A 13 4.00 27.75 -29.55
C ARG A 13 3.87 28.58 -28.29
N VAL A 14 4.02 27.92 -27.14
CA VAL A 14 4.05 28.59 -25.83
C VAL A 14 5.49 28.55 -25.31
N SER A 15 6.08 29.71 -25.05
CA SER A 15 7.45 29.84 -24.53
C SER A 15 7.50 30.68 -23.27
N SER A 16 8.50 30.42 -22.40
CA SER A 16 8.66 31.07 -21.11
C SER A 16 10.11 31.55 -20.93
N ASN A 17 10.41 32.76 -21.41
CA ASN A 17 11.68 33.47 -21.15
C ASN A 17 11.39 34.74 -20.31
N GLY A 18 10.94 34.57 -19.06
CA GLY A 18 10.64 35.67 -18.13
C GLY A 18 9.31 36.41 -18.39
N LYS A 19 8.70 36.26 -19.56
CA LYS A 19 7.28 36.54 -19.86
C LYS A 19 6.71 35.39 -20.69
N GLN A 20 5.48 34.94 -20.40
CA GLN A 20 4.81 33.93 -21.22
C GLN A 20 4.47 34.54 -22.59
N LYS A 21 4.99 33.92 -23.67
CA LYS A 21 4.73 34.34 -25.06
C LYS A 21 4.01 33.20 -25.78
N VAL A 22 2.88 33.52 -26.40
CA VAL A 22 2.09 32.60 -27.24
C VAL A 22 2.20 33.07 -28.68
N GLU A 23 2.74 32.24 -29.55
CA GLU A 23 2.79 32.46 -31.01
C GLU A 23 1.81 31.51 -31.68
N MET A 24 0.98 32.01 -32.60
CA MET A 24 -0.06 31.24 -33.27
C MET A 24 0.06 31.36 -34.78
N GLU A 25 0.12 30.22 -35.46
CA GLU A 25 -0.06 30.10 -36.90
C GLU A 25 -1.36 29.33 -37.17
N ASN A 26 -2.18 29.82 -38.09
CA ASN A 26 -3.48 29.23 -38.40
C ASN A 26 -3.56 28.74 -39.85
N GLN A 27 -4.25 27.62 -40.04
CA GLN A 27 -4.64 27.15 -41.37
C GLN A 27 -6.10 26.69 -41.32
N ILE A 28 -6.90 27.26 -42.22
CA ILE A 28 -8.35 27.02 -42.29
C ILE A 28 -8.61 26.01 -43.40
N TYR A 29 -9.30 24.93 -43.07
CA TYR A 29 -9.72 23.90 -44.01
C TYR A 29 -11.26 23.88 -44.09
N ALA A 30 -11.79 23.90 -45.31
CA ALA A 30 -13.20 23.63 -45.55
C ALA A 30 -13.49 22.14 -45.31
N ILE A 31 -14.62 21.83 -44.68
CA ILE A 31 -14.99 20.46 -44.31
C ILE A 31 -15.90 19.88 -45.41
N PRO A 32 -15.50 18.83 -46.15
CA PRO A 32 -16.43 18.09 -47.01
C PRO A 32 -17.50 17.40 -46.15
N GLU A 33 -18.74 17.26 -46.66
CA GLU A 33 -19.93 16.70 -45.95
C GLU A 33 -19.73 15.31 -45.30
N ASN A 34 -18.60 14.66 -45.52
CA ASN A 34 -18.29 13.28 -45.20
C ASN A 34 -17.13 13.09 -44.20
N ILE A 35 -16.59 14.14 -43.57
CA ILE A 35 -15.52 13.96 -42.57
C ILE A 35 -15.65 14.96 -41.42
N MET A 36 -15.67 14.50 -40.16
CA MET A 36 -14.71 14.94 -39.13
C MET A 36 -14.87 14.28 -37.75
N ARG A 37 -13.77 14.31 -36.99
CA ARG A 37 -13.47 13.58 -35.74
C ARG A 37 -12.74 14.49 -34.74
N GLY A 38 -12.97 14.26 -33.42
CA GLY A 38 -12.11 14.56 -32.24
C GLY A 38 -12.16 15.96 -31.61
N SER A 39 -11.77 16.18 -30.32
CA SER A 39 -10.74 15.50 -29.46
C SER A 39 -11.10 15.27 -27.94
N GLY A 40 -10.11 15.12 -27.01
CA GLY A 40 -10.05 14.93 -25.51
C GLY A 40 -10.21 13.55 -24.88
N THR A 41 -9.23 13.14 -24.07
CA THR A 41 -8.73 11.75 -23.84
C THR A 41 -9.75 10.63 -23.89
N GLU A 42 -10.92 10.85 -23.31
CA GLU A 42 -12.19 10.24 -23.74
C GLU A 42 -13.24 11.35 -23.76
N SER A 43 -14.03 11.47 -24.82
CA SER A 43 -15.12 12.42 -24.90
C SER A 43 -16.27 11.78 -25.64
N PHE A 44 -17.34 11.49 -24.90
CA PHE A 44 -18.52 10.85 -25.47
C PHE A 44 -19.44 11.91 -26.05
N LEU A 45 -19.71 11.79 -27.34
CA LEU A 45 -20.71 12.66 -27.96
C LEU A 45 -22.10 12.25 -27.45
N VAL A 46 -22.76 13.15 -26.71
CA VAL A 46 -24.13 12.91 -26.20
C VAL A 46 -25.14 12.96 -27.34
N SER A 47 -25.15 14.06 -28.10
CA SER A 47 -26.01 14.27 -29.26
C SER A 47 -25.36 15.27 -30.22
N TRP A 48 -25.71 15.19 -31.51
CA TRP A 48 -25.32 16.20 -32.46
C TRP A 48 -26.16 17.48 -32.35
N THR A 49 -25.54 18.62 -32.64
CA THR A 49 -26.21 19.93 -32.75
C THR A 49 -25.70 20.70 -33.96
N LYS A 50 -26.32 21.84 -34.28
CA LYS A 50 -25.82 22.84 -35.24
C LYS A 50 -25.58 22.28 -36.67
N GLY A 51 -26.38 21.30 -37.09
CA GLY A 51 -26.38 20.75 -38.46
C GLY A 51 -25.45 19.56 -38.70
N PHE A 52 -24.71 19.08 -37.69
CA PHE A 52 -23.95 17.83 -37.80
C PHE A 52 -24.87 16.62 -37.60
N LYS A 53 -24.63 15.51 -38.31
CA LYS A 53 -25.42 14.25 -38.14
C LYS A 53 -24.67 12.99 -38.58
N ALA A 54 -23.37 12.93 -38.33
CA ALA A 54 -22.57 11.78 -38.75
C ALA A 54 -22.98 10.52 -37.96
N SER A 55 -23.36 9.46 -38.68
CA SER A 55 -23.82 8.20 -38.08
C SER A 55 -22.68 7.46 -37.38
N GLY A 56 -23.00 6.76 -36.28
CA GLY A 56 -22.05 5.96 -35.52
C GLY A 56 -21.04 6.77 -34.70
N VAL A 57 -21.38 8.00 -34.30
CA VAL A 57 -20.55 8.87 -33.44
C VAL A 57 -21.22 9.15 -32.10
N GLU A 58 -22.54 9.38 -32.07
CA GLU A 58 -23.30 9.54 -30.83
C GLU A 58 -23.15 8.32 -29.92
N GLY A 59 -23.01 8.56 -28.62
CA GLY A 59 -22.72 7.54 -27.60
C GLY A 59 -21.31 6.95 -27.66
N ARG A 60 -20.41 7.48 -28.50
CA ARG A 60 -19.03 6.95 -28.63
C ARG A 60 -17.97 8.00 -28.29
N ASP A 61 -16.81 7.50 -27.87
CA ASP A 61 -15.62 8.30 -27.63
C ASP A 61 -15.03 8.85 -28.94
N VAL A 62 -15.12 10.17 -29.12
CA VAL A 62 -14.63 10.86 -30.32
C VAL A 62 -13.10 10.86 -30.41
N VAL A 63 -12.36 10.66 -29.31
CA VAL A 63 -10.89 10.51 -29.34
C VAL A 63 -10.46 9.16 -29.84
N GLY A 64 -11.05 8.07 -29.34
CA GLY A 64 -10.82 6.73 -29.86
C GLY A 64 -11.12 6.68 -31.37
N LEU A 65 -12.20 7.35 -31.80
CA LEU A 65 -12.46 7.54 -33.22
C LEU A 65 -11.35 8.33 -33.90
N LEU A 66 -10.95 9.52 -33.44
CA LEU A 66 -9.89 10.31 -34.10
C LEU A 66 -8.56 9.54 -34.19
N ARG A 67 -8.10 8.90 -33.11
CA ARG A 67 -6.89 8.06 -33.08
C ARG A 67 -6.94 6.96 -34.13
N LYS A 68 -8.09 6.29 -34.29
CA LYS A 68 -8.28 5.27 -35.33
C LYS A 68 -8.13 5.83 -36.75
N ALA A 69 -8.41 7.12 -36.99
CA ALA A 69 -8.31 7.76 -38.30
C ALA A 69 -6.87 8.05 -38.63
N ILE A 70 -6.19 8.66 -37.66
CA ILE A 70 -4.78 9.03 -37.74
C ILE A 70 -3.97 7.76 -37.98
N LYS A 71 -4.21 6.70 -37.19
CA LYS A 71 -3.58 5.39 -37.39
C LYS A 71 -3.91 4.76 -38.75
N LYS A 72 -5.14 4.90 -39.26
CA LYS A 72 -5.52 4.41 -40.60
C LYS A 72 -4.80 5.18 -41.72
N ARG A 73 -4.51 6.46 -41.50
CA ARG A 73 -3.83 7.32 -42.47
C ARG A 73 -2.32 7.05 -42.51
N GLY A 74 -1.70 6.85 -41.34
CA GLY A 74 -0.34 6.32 -41.21
C GLY A 74 0.80 7.28 -41.57
N ASP A 75 0.51 8.55 -41.81
CA ASP A 75 1.47 9.57 -42.27
C ASP A 75 2.02 10.47 -41.15
N PHE A 76 1.41 10.45 -39.96
CA PHE A 76 1.88 11.18 -38.78
C PHE A 76 1.31 10.58 -37.49
N ASP A 77 1.93 10.94 -36.36
CA ASP A 77 1.43 10.63 -35.02
C ASP A 77 1.06 11.93 -34.28
N ILE A 78 -0.08 11.91 -33.59
CA ILE A 78 -0.57 13.07 -32.81
C ILE A 78 -1.04 12.56 -31.46
N ASP A 79 -0.48 13.14 -30.40
CA ASP A 79 -0.95 12.94 -29.05
C ASP A 79 -2.11 13.90 -28.74
N ILE A 80 -3.29 13.32 -28.54
CA ILE A 80 -4.52 14.06 -28.21
C ILE A 80 -4.66 14.09 -26.69
N VAL A 81 -4.30 15.22 -26.08
CA VAL A 81 -4.24 15.38 -24.61
C VAL A 81 -5.45 16.10 -24.00
N ALA A 82 -6.29 16.80 -24.78
CA ALA A 82 -7.43 17.55 -24.26
C ALA A 82 -8.57 17.75 -25.28
N VAL A 83 -9.81 17.86 -24.77
CA VAL A 83 -10.92 18.55 -25.45
C VAL A 83 -11.62 19.46 -24.51
N ILE A 84 -12.07 20.54 -25.14
CA ILE A 84 -12.87 21.56 -24.52
C ILE A 84 -13.96 21.97 -25.49
N ASN A 85 -15.06 22.46 -24.91
CA ASN A 85 -16.09 23.18 -25.64
C ASN A 85 -15.54 24.54 -26.13
N ASP A 86 -16.14 25.10 -27.18
CA ASP A 86 -15.75 26.41 -27.72
C ASP A 86 -15.98 27.56 -26.72
N THR A 87 -17.00 27.44 -25.86
CA THR A 87 -17.23 28.33 -24.72
C THR A 87 -16.04 28.33 -23.75
N VAL A 88 -15.57 27.15 -23.34
CA VAL A 88 -14.41 26.97 -22.46
C VAL A 88 -13.15 27.54 -23.11
N GLY A 89 -12.92 27.24 -24.40
CA GLY A 89 -11.78 27.81 -25.13
C GLY A 89 -11.84 29.34 -25.23
N THR A 90 -13.04 29.91 -25.34
CA THR A 90 -13.25 31.37 -25.34
C THR A 90 -12.97 31.97 -23.97
N MET A 91 -13.50 31.36 -22.90
CA MET A 91 -13.22 31.77 -21.52
C MET A 91 -11.72 31.76 -21.22
N MET A 92 -11.02 30.68 -21.58
CA MET A 92 -9.59 30.54 -21.34
C MET A 92 -8.75 31.51 -22.21
N THR A 93 -9.23 31.86 -23.41
CA THR A 93 -8.58 32.88 -24.26
C THR A 93 -8.65 34.25 -23.61
N CYS A 94 -9.86 34.67 -23.21
CA CYS A 94 -10.10 35.94 -22.53
C CYS A 94 -9.43 35.98 -21.15
N GLY A 95 -9.45 34.86 -20.41
CA GLY A 95 -8.86 34.71 -19.08
C GLY A 95 -7.34 34.79 -19.05
N TYR A 96 -6.68 34.53 -20.18
CA TYR A 96 -5.25 34.77 -20.32
C TYR A 96 -4.92 36.27 -20.28
N ASP A 97 -5.80 37.11 -20.84
CA ASP A 97 -5.60 38.56 -20.93
C ASP A 97 -6.26 39.31 -19.74
N ASP A 98 -7.32 38.76 -19.13
CA ASP A 98 -7.99 39.30 -17.95
C ASP A 98 -8.30 38.20 -16.91
N HIS A 99 -7.63 38.24 -15.76
CA HIS A 99 -7.79 37.26 -14.69
C HIS A 99 -9.16 37.28 -13.98
N HIS A 100 -10.04 38.25 -14.28
CA HIS A 100 -11.42 38.27 -13.80
C HIS A 100 -12.39 37.52 -14.72
N CYS A 101 -11.91 36.90 -15.81
CA CYS A 101 -12.76 36.15 -16.71
C CYS A 101 -13.23 34.82 -16.09
N GLU A 102 -14.52 34.76 -15.75
CA GLU A 102 -15.14 33.57 -15.14
C GLU A 102 -16.26 32.98 -16.00
N ILE A 103 -16.56 33.56 -17.16
CA ILE A 103 -17.64 33.15 -18.07
C ILE A 103 -17.12 33.11 -19.51
N GLY A 104 -17.38 32.02 -20.22
CA GLY A 104 -17.23 31.90 -21.67
C GLY A 104 -18.59 31.93 -22.34
N LEU A 105 -18.80 32.83 -23.30
CA LEU A 105 -20.06 32.99 -24.01
C LEU A 105 -19.85 32.87 -25.52
N ILE A 106 -20.62 31.99 -26.16
CA ILE A 106 -20.68 31.86 -27.62
C ILE A 106 -22.05 32.33 -28.08
N VAL A 107 -22.06 33.30 -28.99
CA VAL A 107 -23.26 33.74 -29.74
C VAL A 107 -22.91 33.75 -31.23
N GLY A 108 -23.19 32.62 -31.89
CA GLY A 108 -22.82 32.35 -33.28
C GLY A 108 -23.84 31.46 -33.98
N THR A 109 -23.39 30.40 -34.65
CA THR A 109 -24.27 29.40 -35.29
C THR A 109 -25.17 28.69 -34.29
N GLY A 110 -24.72 28.58 -33.04
CA GLY A 110 -25.57 28.31 -31.88
C GLY A 110 -25.20 29.24 -30.73
N THR A 111 -25.90 29.08 -29.61
CA THR A 111 -25.63 29.82 -28.36
C THR A 111 -25.27 28.83 -27.26
N ASN A 112 -24.22 29.12 -26.50
CA ASN A 112 -23.87 28.36 -25.30
C ASN A 112 -23.07 29.23 -24.32
N ALA A 113 -23.05 28.84 -23.05
CA ALA A 113 -22.21 29.45 -22.03
C ALA A 113 -21.54 28.40 -21.13
N CYS A 114 -20.36 28.75 -20.63
CA CYS A 114 -19.69 28.05 -19.54
C CYS A 114 -19.30 29.06 -18.45
N TYR A 115 -19.15 28.61 -17.22
CA TYR A 115 -18.70 29.46 -16.12
C TYR A 115 -17.87 28.69 -15.09
N MET A 116 -17.16 29.39 -14.21
CA MET A 116 -16.44 28.79 -13.08
C MET A 116 -17.36 28.57 -11.89
N GLU A 117 -17.58 27.31 -11.50
CA GLU A 117 -18.39 26.91 -10.35
C GLU A 117 -17.49 26.41 -9.20
N GLU A 118 -17.94 26.58 -7.96
CA GLU A 118 -17.29 26.02 -6.78
C GLU A 118 -17.45 24.49 -6.75
N MET A 119 -16.34 23.76 -6.57
CA MET A 119 -16.33 22.29 -6.56
C MET A 119 -17.32 21.68 -5.57
N ARG A 120 -17.52 22.32 -4.41
CA ARG A 120 -18.49 21.90 -3.38
C ARG A 120 -19.95 21.87 -3.84
N HIS A 121 -20.29 22.49 -4.97
CA HIS A 121 -21.63 22.46 -5.55
C HIS A 121 -21.79 21.37 -6.63
N LEU A 122 -20.71 20.66 -6.99
CA LEU A 122 -20.69 19.68 -8.08
C LEU A 122 -20.80 18.25 -7.52
N GLU A 123 -22.02 17.81 -7.22
CA GLU A 123 -22.28 16.49 -6.62
C GLU A 123 -21.81 15.29 -7.48
N LEU A 124 -21.65 15.51 -8.78
CA LEU A 124 -21.19 14.49 -9.74
C LEU A 124 -19.66 14.37 -9.83
N VAL A 125 -18.91 15.19 -9.09
CA VAL A 125 -17.45 15.19 -9.10
C VAL A 125 -16.92 15.11 -7.67
N ASP A 126 -16.05 14.13 -7.42
CA ASP A 126 -15.44 13.97 -6.10
C ASP A 126 -14.46 15.11 -5.79
N GLY A 127 -14.75 15.88 -4.72
CA GLY A 127 -13.86 16.91 -4.18
C GLY A 127 -14.61 18.17 -3.74
N ASP A 128 -14.05 18.92 -2.80
CA ASP A 128 -14.64 20.15 -2.26
C ASP A 128 -13.73 21.39 -2.40
N GLU A 129 -12.57 21.24 -3.06
CA GLU A 129 -11.55 22.28 -3.14
C GLU A 129 -11.50 22.97 -4.50
N GLY A 130 -11.55 24.30 -4.49
CA GLY A 130 -11.35 25.10 -5.68
C GLY A 130 -12.57 25.13 -6.60
N ARG A 131 -12.34 25.37 -7.88
CA ARG A 131 -13.38 25.64 -8.86
C ARG A 131 -13.17 24.83 -10.13
N MET A 132 -14.26 24.43 -10.77
CA MET A 132 -14.24 23.76 -12.06
C MET A 132 -15.13 24.51 -13.06
N CYS A 133 -14.72 24.55 -14.33
CA CYS A 133 -15.55 25.12 -15.37
C CYS A 133 -16.72 24.19 -15.71
N VAL A 134 -17.95 24.68 -15.57
CA VAL A 134 -19.17 23.98 -15.94
C VAL A 134 -19.64 24.48 -17.29
N ASN A 135 -19.83 23.54 -18.22
CA ASN A 135 -20.49 23.80 -19.49
C ASN A 135 -21.99 23.62 -19.29
N MET A 136 -22.77 24.68 -19.51
CA MET A 136 -24.21 24.65 -19.22
C MET A 136 -25.00 23.89 -20.27
N GLU A 137 -24.53 23.87 -21.52
CA GLU A 137 -25.31 23.42 -22.69
C GLU A 137 -26.72 24.02 -22.69
N TRP A 138 -26.81 25.33 -22.41
CA TRP A 138 -28.08 26.04 -22.17
C TRP A 138 -28.98 26.12 -23.42
N GLY A 139 -28.51 25.63 -24.56
CA GLY A 139 -29.26 25.63 -25.81
C GLY A 139 -30.45 24.67 -25.75
N ALA A 140 -30.41 23.70 -24.84
CA ALA A 140 -31.50 22.78 -24.53
C ALA A 140 -32.48 23.32 -23.46
N PHE A 141 -32.31 24.57 -22.99
CA PHE A 141 -33.22 25.15 -22.01
C PHE A 141 -34.60 25.37 -22.64
N GLY A 142 -35.62 24.74 -22.07
CA GLY A 142 -36.99 24.73 -22.59
C GLY A 142 -37.37 23.50 -23.41
N ASP A 143 -36.45 22.54 -23.61
CA ASP A 143 -36.74 21.26 -24.29
C ASP A 143 -37.77 20.40 -23.51
N ASP A 144 -37.92 20.67 -22.21
CA ASP A 144 -38.91 20.08 -21.32
C ASP A 144 -40.27 20.83 -21.32
N GLY A 145 -40.41 21.86 -22.15
CA GLY A 145 -41.60 22.72 -22.24
C GLY A 145 -41.58 23.93 -21.31
N ALA A 146 -40.51 24.16 -20.53
CA ALA A 146 -40.45 25.25 -19.56
C ALA A 146 -40.51 26.67 -20.17
N LEU A 147 -40.33 26.81 -21.49
CA LEU A 147 -40.38 28.09 -22.22
C LEU A 147 -41.59 28.19 -23.17
N ASP A 148 -42.56 27.28 -23.08
CA ASP A 148 -43.69 27.23 -24.02
C ASP A 148 -44.61 28.46 -23.93
N ASP A 149 -44.60 29.17 -22.80
CA ASP A 149 -45.33 30.41 -22.56
C ASP A 149 -44.75 31.61 -23.31
N ILE A 150 -43.46 31.57 -23.64
CA ILE A 150 -42.75 32.61 -24.40
C ILE A 150 -42.46 32.22 -25.85
N ARG A 151 -42.54 30.93 -26.21
CA ARG A 151 -42.37 30.44 -27.59
C ARG A 151 -43.60 30.76 -28.44
N THR A 152 -43.39 31.47 -29.54
CA THR A 152 -44.45 31.81 -30.50
C THR A 152 -44.64 30.73 -31.55
N GLU A 153 -45.70 30.84 -32.35
CA GLU A 153 -45.92 29.98 -33.52
C GLU A 153 -44.75 30.03 -34.52
N PHE A 154 -44.09 31.18 -34.66
CA PHE A 154 -42.90 31.36 -35.50
C PHE A 154 -41.68 30.60 -34.96
N ASP A 155 -41.50 30.54 -33.63
CA ASP A 155 -40.41 29.79 -33.01
C ASP A 155 -40.60 28.28 -33.20
N ARG A 156 -41.85 27.80 -33.20
CA ARG A 156 -42.20 26.40 -33.46
C ARG A 156 -42.04 26.05 -34.95
N GLU A 157 -42.36 26.97 -35.85
CA GLU A 157 -42.20 26.79 -37.30
C GLU A 157 -40.72 26.85 -37.74
N ILE A 158 -39.92 27.72 -37.13
CA ILE A 158 -38.46 27.78 -37.34
C ILE A 158 -37.78 26.51 -36.82
N ASP A 159 -38.18 26.03 -35.65
CA ASP A 159 -37.71 24.76 -35.09
C ASP A 159 -38.00 23.58 -36.04
N ALA A 160 -39.19 23.56 -36.65
CA ALA A 160 -39.58 22.56 -37.65
C ALA A 160 -38.80 22.63 -38.99
N GLY A 161 -37.98 23.67 -39.24
CA GLY A 161 -37.35 23.90 -40.55
C GLY A 161 -35.96 24.55 -40.60
N SER A 162 -35.20 24.64 -39.50
CA SER A 162 -33.98 25.48 -39.48
C SER A 162 -32.71 24.89 -40.15
N LEU A 163 -32.01 25.74 -40.93
CA LEU A 163 -30.65 25.54 -41.51
C LEU A 163 -29.84 26.88 -41.70
N ASN A 164 -30.21 27.96 -40.98
CA ASN A 164 -29.55 29.29 -40.73
C ASN A 164 -29.17 30.26 -41.89
N PRO A 165 -29.45 31.59 -41.77
CA PRO A 165 -28.39 32.65 -41.74
C PRO A 165 -28.71 34.05 -41.07
N GLY A 166 -27.67 34.82 -40.64
CA GLY A 166 -27.64 36.32 -40.67
C GLY A 166 -27.27 37.09 -39.37
N LYS A 167 -26.31 38.04 -39.42
CA LYS A 167 -25.67 38.70 -38.24
C LYS A 167 -25.74 40.24 -38.26
N GLN A 168 -25.84 40.81 -37.04
CA GLN A 168 -25.41 42.15 -36.55
C GLN A 168 -26.47 43.25 -36.25
N LEU A 169 -26.94 43.25 -34.99
CA LEU A 169 -27.15 44.44 -34.12
C LEU A 169 -27.16 44.07 -32.60
N PHE A 170 -26.74 42.84 -32.27
CA PHE A 170 -27.06 42.16 -31.01
C PHE A 170 -26.19 42.60 -29.82
N ALA A 171 -24.88 42.83 -30.02
CA ALA A 171 -23.93 43.04 -28.92
C ALA A 171 -24.25 44.27 -28.04
N ARG A 172 -24.61 45.42 -28.64
CA ARG A 172 -24.94 46.63 -27.88
C ARG A 172 -26.22 46.48 -27.06
N ARG A 173 -27.21 45.75 -27.59
CA ARG A 173 -28.49 45.49 -26.92
C ARG A 173 -28.29 44.47 -25.80
N LEU A 174 -27.52 43.40 -26.05
CA LEU A 174 -27.16 42.41 -25.04
C LEU A 174 -26.48 43.06 -23.84
N ASN A 175 -25.42 43.84 -24.07
CA ASN A 175 -24.67 44.49 -22.98
C ASN A 175 -25.56 45.44 -22.17
N LYS A 176 -26.45 46.19 -22.83
CA LYS A 176 -27.39 47.10 -22.15
C LYS A 176 -28.41 46.31 -21.33
N MET A 177 -28.97 45.23 -21.89
CA MET A 177 -29.96 44.41 -21.20
C MET A 177 -29.37 43.66 -20.01
N VAL A 178 -28.18 43.06 -20.14
CA VAL A 178 -27.51 42.39 -19.01
C VAL A 178 -27.33 43.39 -17.86
N ARG A 179 -26.79 44.59 -18.13
CA ARG A 179 -26.61 45.62 -17.08
C ARG A 179 -27.92 46.12 -16.48
N LEU A 180 -29.02 46.08 -17.22
CA LEU A 180 -30.34 46.45 -16.70
C LEU A 180 -30.90 45.35 -15.77
N LEU A 181 -30.72 44.08 -16.14
CA LEU A 181 -31.28 42.94 -15.43
C LEU A 181 -30.46 42.53 -14.20
N VAL A 182 -29.16 42.79 -14.19
CA VAL A 182 -28.26 42.58 -13.05
C VAL A 182 -27.57 43.88 -12.64
N PRO A 183 -28.30 44.86 -12.07
CA PRO A 183 -27.77 46.21 -11.80
C PRO A 183 -26.65 46.22 -10.74
N ASP A 184 -26.61 45.20 -9.88
CA ASP A 184 -25.61 45.07 -8.83
C ASP A 184 -24.29 44.44 -9.33
N CYS A 185 -24.21 44.06 -10.61
CA CYS A 185 -23.04 43.44 -11.21
C CYS A 185 -22.34 44.39 -12.21
N ASP A 186 -21.06 44.68 -11.98
CA ASP A 186 -20.24 45.37 -12.98
C ASP A 186 -19.64 44.38 -13.99
N VAL A 187 -20.33 44.22 -15.12
CA VAL A 187 -19.97 43.22 -16.15
C VAL A 187 -19.10 43.83 -17.26
N ARG A 188 -17.90 43.29 -17.41
CA ARG A 188 -16.98 43.56 -18.52
C ARG A 188 -17.11 42.50 -19.61
N PHE A 189 -17.49 42.92 -20.81
CA PHE A 189 -17.51 42.05 -22.00
C PHE A 189 -16.17 42.16 -22.75
N LEU A 190 -15.39 41.09 -22.77
CA LEU A 190 -14.15 40.97 -23.55
C LEU A 190 -14.41 40.11 -24.79
N ARG A 191 -14.06 40.62 -25.97
CA ARG A 191 -14.17 39.88 -27.23
C ARG A 191 -12.88 39.08 -27.45
N SER A 192 -13.00 37.77 -27.65
CA SER A 192 -11.86 36.97 -28.14
C SER A 192 -11.61 37.26 -29.61
N GLU A 193 -10.45 37.84 -29.93
CA GLU A 193 -10.05 38.15 -31.31
C GLU A 193 -9.55 36.90 -32.06
N ASP A 194 -8.87 36.00 -31.35
CA ASP A 194 -8.28 34.77 -31.89
C ASP A 194 -9.20 33.53 -31.82
N GLY A 195 -10.45 33.71 -31.39
CA GLY A 195 -11.42 32.63 -31.21
C GLY A 195 -11.12 31.74 -30.00
N SER A 196 -11.45 30.45 -30.07
CA SER A 196 -11.22 29.49 -28.98
C SER A 196 -9.81 28.90 -28.95
N GLY A 197 -8.99 29.21 -29.98
CA GLY A 197 -7.71 28.59 -30.27
C GLY A 197 -6.63 28.80 -29.21
N LYS A 198 -6.45 30.04 -28.77
CA LYS A 198 -5.46 30.41 -27.72
C LYS A 198 -5.79 29.71 -26.41
N GLY A 199 -7.06 29.72 -26.00
CA GLY A 199 -7.54 29.03 -24.81
C GLY A 199 -7.42 27.51 -24.91
N ALA A 200 -7.71 26.92 -26.08
CA ALA A 200 -7.47 25.49 -26.32
C ALA A 200 -6.00 25.12 -26.14
N ALA A 201 -5.07 25.94 -26.62
CA ALA A 201 -3.64 25.73 -26.41
C ALA A 201 -3.23 25.85 -24.94
N MET A 202 -3.82 26.79 -24.17
CA MET A 202 -3.55 26.91 -22.73
C MET A 202 -4.00 25.66 -21.96
N VAL A 203 -5.20 25.15 -22.24
CA VAL A 203 -5.69 23.91 -21.63
C VAL A 203 -4.82 22.73 -22.03
N THR A 204 -4.46 22.63 -23.32
CA THR A 204 -3.56 21.60 -23.86
C THR A 204 -2.20 21.63 -23.16
N ALA A 205 -1.63 22.81 -22.90
CA ALA A 205 -0.36 22.95 -22.21
C ALA A 205 -0.42 22.44 -20.76
N VAL A 206 -1.51 22.72 -20.04
CA VAL A 206 -1.72 22.20 -18.68
C VAL A 206 -1.94 20.68 -18.70
N ALA A 207 -2.79 20.18 -19.59
CA ALA A 207 -3.06 18.76 -19.75
C ALA A 207 -1.79 17.97 -20.10
N HIS A 208 -0.98 18.48 -21.03
CA HIS A 208 0.30 17.87 -21.39
C HIS A 208 1.28 17.84 -20.21
N ARG A 209 1.35 18.92 -19.41
CA ARG A 209 2.16 18.96 -18.19
C ARG A 209 1.70 17.90 -17.18
N LEU A 210 0.40 17.80 -16.92
CA LEU A 210 -0.17 16.80 -16.00
C LEU A 210 0.06 15.37 -16.50
N ALA A 211 -0.10 15.12 -17.80
CA ALA A 211 0.18 13.83 -18.41
C ALA A 211 1.65 13.42 -18.25
N LYS A 212 2.59 14.36 -18.45
CA LYS A 212 4.02 14.13 -18.21
C LYS A 212 4.33 13.86 -16.74
N GLN A 213 3.71 14.60 -15.82
CA GLN A 213 3.84 14.35 -14.38
C GLN A 213 3.29 12.98 -13.99
N HIS A 214 2.13 12.60 -14.52
CA HIS A 214 1.53 11.28 -14.32
C HIS A 214 2.43 10.16 -14.86
N ALA A 215 2.96 10.30 -16.07
CA ALA A 215 3.89 9.34 -16.65
C ALA A 215 5.15 9.16 -15.80
N GLU A 216 5.70 10.25 -15.25
CA GLU A 216 6.85 10.20 -14.36
C GLU A 216 6.52 9.52 -13.02
N ARG A 217 5.36 9.82 -12.41
CA ARG A 217 4.88 9.13 -11.21
C ARG A 217 4.77 7.62 -11.46
N GLN A 218 4.12 7.23 -12.56
CA GLN A 218 3.98 5.82 -12.92
C GLN A 218 5.33 5.15 -13.22
N ARG A 219 6.27 5.85 -13.86
CA ARG A 219 7.64 5.34 -14.07
C ARG A 219 8.32 4.98 -12.75
N ILE A 220 8.19 5.83 -11.74
CA ILE A 220 8.76 5.59 -10.41
C ILE A 220 8.03 4.45 -9.70
N LEU A 221 6.68 4.47 -9.67
CA LEU A 221 5.89 3.42 -9.03
C LEU A 221 6.09 2.04 -9.69
N ASN A 222 6.32 2.00 -11.00
CA ASN A 222 6.59 0.76 -11.73
C ASN A 222 7.90 0.09 -11.27
N THR A 223 8.86 0.82 -10.69
CA THR A 223 10.06 0.20 -10.11
C THR A 223 9.76 -0.62 -8.85
N LEU A 224 8.64 -0.33 -8.18
CA LEU A 224 8.13 -1.04 -7.01
C LEU A 224 7.11 -2.15 -7.38
N ARG A 225 6.70 -2.25 -8.65
CA ARG A 225 5.75 -3.28 -9.09
C ARG A 225 6.51 -4.50 -9.57
N LEU A 226 6.28 -5.66 -8.94
CA LEU A 226 6.92 -6.91 -9.32
C LEU A 226 6.09 -7.66 -10.36
N SER A 227 6.76 -8.09 -11.42
CA SER A 227 6.20 -9.03 -12.39
C SER A 227 6.12 -10.45 -11.80
N ARG A 228 5.27 -11.28 -12.41
CA ARG A 228 5.16 -12.70 -12.04
C ARG A 228 6.49 -13.44 -12.13
N ASP A 229 7.28 -13.17 -13.17
CA ASP A 229 8.58 -13.81 -13.39
C ASP A 229 9.59 -13.42 -12.30
N GLN A 230 9.61 -12.15 -11.88
CA GLN A 230 10.41 -11.72 -10.73
C GLN A 230 10.00 -12.43 -9.44
N LEU A 231 8.70 -12.63 -9.21
CA LEU A 231 8.23 -13.34 -8.01
C LEU A 231 8.60 -14.82 -8.03
N LEU A 232 8.53 -15.49 -9.18
CA LEU A 232 9.00 -16.87 -9.34
C LEU A 232 10.51 -16.99 -9.09
N GLU A 233 11.29 -16.01 -9.54
CA GLU A 233 12.73 -15.98 -9.30
C GLU A 233 13.04 -15.74 -7.81
N VAL A 234 12.31 -14.84 -7.13
CA VAL A 234 12.41 -14.66 -5.67
C VAL A 234 12.11 -15.96 -4.93
N LYS A 235 11.04 -16.67 -5.31
CA LYS A 235 10.68 -17.98 -4.74
C LYS A 235 11.82 -18.98 -4.92
N LYS A 236 12.38 -19.09 -6.13
CA LYS A 236 13.48 -20.01 -6.45
C LYS A 236 14.73 -19.70 -5.61
N ARG A 237 15.13 -18.43 -5.53
CA ARG A 237 16.29 -18.00 -4.74
C ARG A 237 16.08 -18.25 -3.23
N MET A 238 14.85 -18.10 -2.73
CA MET A 238 14.52 -18.48 -1.35
C MET A 238 14.74 -19.98 -1.12
N GLU A 239 14.27 -20.84 -2.02
CA GLU A 239 14.46 -22.29 -1.93
C GLU A 239 15.95 -22.67 -1.92
N GLU A 240 16.76 -22.03 -2.77
CA GLU A 240 18.22 -22.21 -2.81
C GLU A 240 18.86 -21.83 -1.47
N GLU A 241 18.50 -20.67 -0.89
CA GLU A 241 19.02 -20.25 0.41
C GLU A 241 18.55 -21.13 1.57
N MET A 242 17.32 -21.66 1.52
CA MET A 242 16.84 -22.64 2.50
C MET A 242 17.71 -23.89 2.50
N ASN A 243 18.00 -24.45 1.31
CA ASN A 243 18.86 -25.63 1.18
C ASN A 243 20.29 -25.34 1.66
N ARG A 244 20.82 -24.15 1.34
CA ARG A 244 22.15 -23.73 1.83
C ARG A 244 22.21 -23.55 3.35
N GLY A 245 21.14 -23.05 3.95
CA GLY A 245 21.04 -22.86 5.39
C GLY A 245 20.94 -24.18 6.16
N LEU A 246 20.27 -25.18 5.60
CA LEU A 246 20.16 -26.51 6.21
C LEU A 246 21.43 -27.36 6.08
N ALA A 247 22.17 -27.20 4.97
CA ALA A 247 23.36 -28.01 4.72
C ALA A 247 24.58 -27.55 5.55
N LYS A 248 25.24 -28.50 6.23
CA LYS A 248 26.34 -28.26 7.16
C LYS A 248 27.53 -27.55 6.51
N LYS A 249 27.78 -27.86 5.24
CA LYS A 249 28.90 -27.27 4.46
C LYS A 249 28.69 -25.80 4.13
N THR A 250 27.45 -25.36 3.94
CA THR A 250 27.13 -24.00 3.45
C THR A 250 26.54 -23.09 4.52
N HIS A 251 26.01 -23.65 5.61
CA HIS A 251 25.31 -22.95 6.68
C HIS A 251 26.03 -21.70 7.20
N ALA A 252 27.34 -21.80 7.48
CA ALA A 252 28.13 -20.68 8.00
C ALA A 252 28.06 -19.44 7.09
N THR A 253 28.00 -19.65 5.78
CA THR A 253 27.95 -18.58 4.77
C THR A 253 26.55 -18.28 4.26
N ALA A 254 25.51 -19.03 4.65
CA ALA A 254 24.11 -18.85 4.20
C ALA A 254 23.46 -17.60 4.82
N THR A 255 22.52 -16.97 4.11
CA THR A 255 21.87 -15.72 4.56
C THR A 255 20.67 -16.10 5.40
N VAL A 256 19.83 -16.98 4.86
CA VAL A 256 18.76 -17.65 5.60
C VAL A 256 19.39 -18.74 6.46
N LYS A 257 19.28 -18.62 7.78
CA LYS A 257 20.06 -19.44 8.72
C LYS A 257 19.49 -20.82 8.98
N MET A 258 18.17 -21.00 8.85
CA MET A 258 17.53 -22.31 9.03
C MET A 258 17.91 -22.95 10.38
N LEU A 259 17.68 -22.20 11.46
CA LEU A 259 18.07 -22.53 12.83
C LEU A 259 17.20 -23.68 13.40
N PRO A 260 17.80 -24.79 13.86
CA PRO A 260 17.09 -25.86 14.56
C PRO A 260 16.48 -25.37 15.87
N THR A 261 15.20 -25.68 16.12
CA THR A 261 14.48 -25.21 17.32
C THR A 261 14.34 -26.26 18.41
N PHE A 262 14.72 -27.51 18.12
CA PHE A 262 14.53 -28.69 18.99
C PHE A 262 13.07 -29.05 19.29
N VAL A 263 12.09 -28.38 18.67
CA VAL A 263 10.67 -28.78 18.68
C VAL A 263 10.46 -29.85 17.62
N ARG A 264 10.25 -31.10 18.03
CA ARG A 264 10.18 -32.27 17.13
C ARG A 264 8.76 -32.69 16.71
N SER A 265 7.72 -32.13 17.32
CA SER A 265 6.34 -32.42 16.98
C SER A 265 5.43 -31.24 17.28
N THR A 266 4.34 -31.13 16.53
CA THR A 266 3.20 -30.28 16.86
C THR A 266 2.42 -30.85 18.06
N PRO A 267 1.48 -30.08 18.65
CA PRO A 267 0.66 -30.60 19.74
C PRO A 267 -0.18 -31.80 19.30
N ASP A 268 -0.34 -32.79 20.16
CA ASP A 268 -1.13 -34.01 19.88
C ASP A 268 -2.40 -34.13 20.73
N GLY A 269 -2.65 -33.16 21.61
CA GLY A 269 -3.83 -33.08 22.48
C GLY A 269 -3.67 -33.82 23.81
N THR A 270 -2.51 -34.41 24.08
CA THR A 270 -2.19 -35.03 25.38
C THR A 270 -1.57 -34.05 26.38
N GLU A 271 -1.27 -32.82 25.96
CA GLU A 271 -0.70 -31.75 26.79
C GLU A 271 -1.63 -31.41 27.96
N ARG A 272 -1.06 -31.26 29.16
CA ARG A 272 -1.79 -30.88 30.37
C ARG A 272 -0.86 -30.24 31.39
N GLY A 273 -1.40 -29.30 32.17
CA GLY A 273 -0.66 -28.63 33.24
C GLY A 273 -0.93 -27.13 33.28
N ASP A 274 -0.25 -26.46 34.21
CA ASP A 274 -0.23 -25.02 34.35
C ASP A 274 1.19 -24.54 34.01
N PHE A 275 1.28 -23.58 33.10
CA PHE A 275 2.55 -23.14 32.51
C PHE A 275 2.63 -21.62 32.54
N LEU A 276 3.80 -21.09 32.83
CA LEU A 276 4.11 -19.69 32.54
C LEU A 276 4.64 -19.58 31.11
N ALA A 277 4.26 -18.51 30.43
CA ALA A 277 4.89 -18.13 29.18
C ALA A 277 5.31 -16.66 29.22
N LEU A 278 6.50 -16.38 28.72
CA LEU A 278 6.98 -15.03 28.47
C LEU A 278 6.92 -14.76 26.97
N ASP A 279 6.57 -13.55 26.59
CA ASP A 279 6.56 -13.12 25.20
C ASP A 279 7.28 -11.78 25.03
N LEU A 280 8.52 -11.88 24.54
CA LEU A 280 9.43 -10.77 24.31
C LEU A 280 9.83 -10.72 22.83
N GLY A 281 9.25 -9.77 22.10
CA GLY A 281 9.59 -9.55 20.69
C GLY A 281 9.45 -8.12 20.19
N GLY A 282 8.97 -7.21 21.02
CA GLY A 282 8.81 -5.78 20.76
C GLY A 282 8.70 -5.00 22.08
N THR A 283 8.17 -3.78 22.05
CA THR A 283 8.08 -2.91 23.24
C THR A 283 7.03 -3.37 24.26
N ASN A 284 6.07 -4.19 23.82
CA ASN A 284 5.04 -4.79 24.67
C ASN A 284 5.50 -6.19 25.07
N PHE A 285 6.01 -6.32 26.29
CA PHE A 285 6.34 -7.59 26.91
C PHE A 285 5.08 -8.19 27.54
N ARG A 286 4.86 -9.50 27.41
CA ARG A 286 3.72 -10.16 28.05
C ARG A 286 4.19 -11.29 28.95
N VAL A 287 3.57 -11.36 30.13
CA VAL A 287 3.65 -12.53 31.01
C VAL A 287 2.29 -13.21 30.98
N LEU A 288 2.28 -14.53 30.77
CA LEU A 288 1.07 -15.32 30.62
C LEU A 288 1.08 -16.50 31.58
N LEU A 289 -0.09 -16.82 32.14
CA LEU A 289 -0.40 -18.10 32.76
C LEU A 289 -1.33 -18.87 31.82
N VAL A 290 -0.91 -20.04 31.37
CA VAL A 290 -1.65 -20.90 30.47
C VAL A 290 -1.97 -22.21 31.18
N ARG A 291 -3.26 -22.50 31.33
CA ARG A 291 -3.76 -23.73 31.93
C ARG A 291 -4.31 -24.63 30.85
N VAL A 292 -3.58 -25.70 30.56
CA VAL A 292 -3.96 -26.72 29.58
C VAL A 292 -4.62 -27.88 30.30
N ARG A 293 -5.82 -28.25 29.86
CA ARG A 293 -6.57 -29.40 30.41
C ARG A 293 -6.82 -30.42 29.29
N SER A 294 -6.28 -31.63 29.48
CA SER A 294 -6.52 -32.80 28.63
C SER A 294 -7.78 -33.57 29.10
N GLY A 295 -8.64 -34.04 28.19
CA GLY A 295 -9.81 -34.85 28.54
C GLY A 295 -10.92 -34.85 27.48
N LYS A 296 -12.15 -35.24 27.84
CA LYS A 296 -13.31 -35.26 26.91
C LYS A 296 -13.64 -33.90 26.29
N ARG A 297 -13.26 -32.80 26.94
CA ARG A 297 -13.25 -31.44 26.39
C ARG A 297 -11.85 -30.87 26.57
N ARG A 298 -11.13 -30.68 25.46
CA ARG A 298 -9.88 -29.92 25.42
C ARG A 298 -10.21 -28.46 25.73
N SER A 299 -9.52 -27.88 26.71
CA SER A 299 -9.68 -26.46 27.04
C SER A 299 -8.34 -25.85 27.41
N VAL A 300 -8.10 -24.63 26.93
CA VAL A 300 -6.96 -23.81 27.29
C VAL A 300 -7.51 -22.52 27.90
N GLU A 301 -7.21 -22.29 29.17
CA GLU A 301 -7.52 -21.05 29.87
C GLU A 301 -6.24 -20.21 29.93
N MET A 302 -6.35 -18.91 29.61
CA MET A 302 -5.19 -18.02 29.60
C MET A 302 -5.47 -16.72 30.34
N HIS A 303 -4.50 -16.32 31.15
CA HIS A 303 -4.43 -15.02 31.79
C HIS A 303 -3.14 -14.36 31.35
N ASN A 304 -3.17 -13.08 31.03
CA ASN A 304 -1.97 -12.35 30.65
C ASN A 304 -1.97 -10.91 31.18
N LYS A 305 -0.79 -10.35 31.33
CA LYS A 305 -0.58 -8.93 31.62
C LYS A 305 0.51 -8.38 30.70
N ILE A 306 0.27 -7.18 30.17
CA ILE A 306 1.18 -6.49 29.27
C ILE A 306 2.00 -5.49 30.08
N TYR A 307 3.31 -5.50 29.85
CA TYR A 307 4.29 -4.61 30.44
C TYR A 307 5.01 -3.85 29.33
N THR A 308 5.15 -2.54 29.51
CA THR A 308 5.98 -1.73 28.62
C THR A 308 7.43 -1.85 29.06
N ILE A 309 8.34 -2.05 28.10
CA ILE A 309 9.78 -1.94 28.35
C ILE A 309 10.25 -0.54 27.91
N PRO A 310 10.69 0.33 28.84
CA PRO A 310 11.26 1.63 28.53
C PRO A 310 12.42 1.55 27.54
N GLN A 311 12.58 2.58 26.70
CA GLN A 311 13.59 2.56 25.63
C GLN A 311 15.02 2.53 26.18
N ASP A 312 15.27 3.26 27.26
CA ASP A 312 16.51 3.25 28.02
C ASP A 312 16.87 1.85 28.53
N ILE A 313 15.88 1.01 28.90
CA ILE A 313 16.11 -0.40 29.27
C ILE A 313 16.40 -1.25 28.02
N THR A 314 15.64 -1.08 26.92
CA THR A 314 15.89 -1.85 25.68
C THR A 314 17.27 -1.57 25.04
N GLN A 315 17.88 -0.43 25.37
CA GLN A 315 19.18 0.03 24.87
C GLN A 315 20.26 0.12 25.96
N GLY A 316 19.93 -0.29 27.19
CA GLY A 316 20.83 -0.25 28.36
C GLY A 316 21.71 -1.48 28.44
N THR A 317 21.83 -2.05 29.64
CA THR A 317 22.58 -3.30 29.88
C THR A 317 21.66 -4.52 29.86
N GLY A 318 22.24 -5.69 29.60
CA GLY A 318 21.52 -6.96 29.71
C GLY A 318 21.01 -7.20 31.13
N GLU A 319 21.80 -6.86 32.13
CA GLU A 319 21.41 -6.97 33.54
C GLU A 319 20.12 -6.16 33.82
N GLU A 320 20.09 -4.87 33.46
CA GLU A 320 18.90 -4.02 33.63
C GLU A 320 17.67 -4.57 32.87
N LEU A 321 17.86 -5.10 31.65
CA LEU A 321 16.79 -5.66 30.86
C LEU A 321 16.17 -6.91 31.52
N PHE A 322 17.01 -7.85 31.96
CA PHE A 322 16.53 -9.09 32.56
C PHE A 322 16.01 -8.87 33.99
N ASP A 323 16.55 -7.93 34.75
CA ASP A 323 16.01 -7.51 36.05
C ASP A 323 14.60 -6.91 35.89
N HIS A 324 14.39 -6.07 34.86
CA HIS A 324 13.06 -5.55 34.54
C HIS A 324 12.06 -6.66 34.17
N ILE A 325 12.51 -7.66 33.41
CA ILE A 325 11.68 -8.83 33.06
C ILE A 325 11.28 -9.59 34.32
N VAL A 326 12.22 -9.86 35.24
CA VAL A 326 11.95 -10.56 36.49
C VAL A 326 11.00 -9.77 37.40
N HIS A 327 11.15 -8.45 37.46
CA HIS A 327 10.19 -7.59 38.17
C HIS A 327 8.76 -7.71 37.61
N CYS A 328 8.62 -7.74 36.28
CA CYS A 328 7.32 -7.95 35.63
C CYS A 328 6.73 -9.33 35.97
N ILE A 329 7.56 -10.37 36.03
CA ILE A 329 7.13 -11.72 36.42
C ILE A 329 6.66 -11.74 37.88
N ALA A 330 7.40 -11.13 38.80
CA ALA A 330 7.02 -11.03 40.22
C ALA A 330 5.65 -10.36 40.39
N ASP A 331 5.44 -9.21 39.76
CA ASP A 331 4.17 -8.48 39.78
C ASP A 331 3.02 -9.31 39.17
N PHE A 332 3.27 -10.05 38.09
CA PHE A 332 2.26 -10.94 37.51
C PHE A 332 1.89 -12.10 38.43
N LEU A 333 2.88 -12.74 39.07
CA LEU A 333 2.64 -13.84 40.00
C LEU A 333 1.88 -13.38 41.25
N GLU A 334 2.18 -12.18 41.76
CA GLU A 334 1.41 -11.57 42.84
C GLU A 334 -0.02 -11.27 42.41
N TYR A 335 -0.21 -10.68 41.23
CA TYR A 335 -1.54 -10.42 40.64
C TYR A 335 -2.39 -11.69 40.50
N MET A 336 -1.77 -12.80 40.10
CA MET A 336 -2.44 -14.10 39.96
C MET A 336 -2.62 -14.86 41.29
N GLY A 337 -2.08 -14.36 42.40
CA GLY A 337 -2.12 -15.04 43.70
C GLY A 337 -1.29 -16.33 43.73
N MET A 338 -0.20 -16.39 42.96
CA MET A 338 0.63 -17.58 42.75
C MET A 338 2.08 -17.41 43.25
N LYS A 339 2.32 -16.47 44.16
CA LYS A 339 3.65 -16.29 44.76
C LYS A 339 4.12 -17.58 45.45
N GLY A 340 5.31 -18.07 45.08
CA GLY A 340 5.90 -19.30 45.61
C GLY A 340 5.54 -20.59 44.86
N ALA A 341 4.75 -20.54 43.78
CA ALA A 341 4.51 -21.70 42.93
C ALA A 341 5.68 -21.95 41.96
N LEU A 342 6.24 -23.16 41.96
CA LEU A 342 7.24 -23.57 40.97
C LEU A 342 6.52 -24.01 39.68
N LEU A 343 6.48 -23.11 38.69
CA LEU A 343 5.83 -23.35 37.41
C LEU A 343 6.86 -23.57 36.28
N PRO A 344 6.64 -24.52 35.38
CA PRO A 344 7.42 -24.61 34.16
C PRO A 344 7.16 -23.39 33.27
N LEU A 345 8.24 -22.81 32.74
CA LEU A 345 8.23 -21.58 31.96
C LEU A 345 8.73 -21.82 30.53
N GLY A 346 7.92 -21.37 29.57
CA GLY A 346 8.31 -21.21 28.17
C GLY A 346 8.65 -19.76 27.87
N PHE A 347 9.86 -19.51 27.40
CA PHE A 347 10.32 -18.16 27.06
C PHE A 347 10.26 -17.94 25.56
N THR A 348 9.22 -17.25 25.08
CA THR A 348 9.20 -16.74 23.70
C THR A 348 10.13 -15.54 23.60
N PHE A 349 11.22 -15.72 22.89
CA PHE A 349 12.26 -14.72 22.65
C PHE A 349 12.44 -14.55 21.14
N SER A 350 11.80 -13.52 20.59
CA SER A 350 11.68 -13.32 19.14
C SER A 350 12.95 -12.72 18.49
N PHE A 351 14.12 -13.26 18.79
CA PHE A 351 15.38 -12.83 18.19
C PHE A 351 16.16 -14.03 17.67
N PRO A 352 17.09 -13.82 16.73
CA PRO A 352 17.91 -14.91 16.20
C PRO A 352 18.74 -15.55 17.33
N CYS A 353 18.40 -16.78 17.71
CA CYS A 353 19.12 -17.54 18.71
C CYS A 353 19.68 -18.83 18.13
N HIS A 354 20.95 -19.11 18.41
CA HIS A 354 21.53 -20.42 18.19
C HIS A 354 21.14 -21.33 19.36
N GLN A 355 20.44 -22.41 19.06
CA GLN A 355 20.03 -23.40 20.06
C GLN A 355 20.85 -24.67 19.87
N THR A 356 21.24 -25.28 20.99
CA THR A 356 21.84 -26.63 21.05
C THR A 356 20.92 -27.62 21.78
N ARG A 357 19.94 -27.10 22.51
CA ARG A 357 18.89 -27.79 23.26
C ARG A 357 17.71 -26.83 23.46
N LEU A 358 16.54 -27.37 23.82
CA LEU A 358 15.30 -26.60 23.88
C LEU A 358 15.30 -25.47 24.92
N ASP A 359 15.94 -25.67 26.07
CA ASP A 359 16.06 -24.71 27.19
C ASP A 359 17.31 -23.80 27.08
N GLN A 360 17.96 -23.75 25.91
CA GLN A 360 19.10 -22.88 25.66
C GLN A 360 18.86 -22.04 24.40
N GLY A 361 19.26 -20.77 24.44
CA GLY A 361 19.19 -19.87 23.29
C GLY A 361 20.30 -18.83 23.35
N ILE A 362 21.39 -19.07 22.61
CA ILE A 362 22.49 -18.11 22.51
C ILE A 362 22.09 -17.02 21.53
N LEU A 363 21.93 -15.78 22.01
CA LEU A 363 21.55 -14.66 21.16
C LEU A 363 22.65 -14.38 20.14
N ILE A 364 22.33 -14.47 18.85
CA ILE A 364 23.30 -14.24 17.76
C ILE A 364 23.49 -12.73 17.54
N LYS A 365 22.37 -12.01 17.41
CA LYS A 365 22.36 -10.59 17.08
C LYS A 365 21.04 -9.96 17.48
N TRP A 366 21.08 -8.75 18.03
CA TRP A 366 19.86 -7.97 18.24
C TRP A 366 19.24 -7.49 16.92
N THR A 367 17.90 -7.43 16.92
CA THR A 367 17.09 -6.87 15.83
C THR A 367 16.01 -5.93 16.39
N LYS A 368 15.16 -5.34 15.53
CA LYS A 368 13.94 -4.61 15.93
C LYS A 368 14.13 -3.47 16.96
N GLY A 369 15.33 -2.87 16.98
CA GLY A 369 15.65 -1.71 17.82
C GLY A 369 16.20 -2.01 19.22
N PHE A 370 16.27 -3.28 19.63
CA PHE A 370 16.95 -3.70 20.86
C PHE A 370 18.47 -3.58 20.70
N LYS A 371 19.15 -3.17 21.77
CA LYS A 371 20.61 -2.98 21.81
C LYS A 371 21.25 -3.24 23.19
N ALA A 372 20.55 -3.93 24.09
CA ALA A 372 21.07 -4.18 25.44
C ALA A 372 22.46 -4.85 25.39
N SER A 373 23.45 -4.25 26.03
CA SER A 373 24.84 -4.71 26.00
C SER A 373 25.05 -5.93 26.90
N GLY A 374 25.93 -6.85 26.50
CA GLY A 374 26.21 -8.06 27.30
C GLY A 374 25.17 -9.19 27.10
N CYS A 375 24.34 -9.11 26.05
CA CYS A 375 23.42 -10.19 25.68
C CYS A 375 23.87 -10.97 24.42
N GLU A 376 24.44 -10.29 23.41
CA GLU A 376 24.88 -10.97 22.18
C GLU A 376 26.04 -11.94 22.49
N GLY A 377 25.90 -13.21 22.11
CA GLY A 377 26.82 -14.29 22.44
C GLY A 377 26.51 -15.04 23.73
N GLU A 378 25.57 -14.55 24.53
CA GLU A 378 25.17 -15.15 25.81
C GLU A 378 23.87 -15.96 25.68
N ASP A 379 23.71 -16.94 26.57
CA ASP A 379 22.48 -17.73 26.67
C ASP A 379 21.40 -16.98 27.44
N VAL A 380 20.30 -16.64 26.76
CA VAL A 380 19.21 -15.85 27.34
C VAL A 380 18.45 -16.58 28.44
N ALA A 381 18.45 -17.92 28.43
CA ALA A 381 17.89 -18.69 29.53
C ALA A 381 18.74 -18.55 30.80
N THR A 382 20.07 -18.53 30.64
CA THR A 382 21.02 -18.30 31.73
C THR A 382 20.90 -16.88 32.27
N LEU A 383 20.84 -15.86 31.39
CA LEU A 383 20.65 -14.47 31.81
C LEU A 383 19.35 -14.26 32.61
N LEU A 384 18.25 -14.92 32.19
CA LEU A 384 17.00 -14.90 32.93
C LEU A 384 17.11 -15.60 34.29
N LYS A 385 17.76 -16.77 34.36
CA LYS A 385 18.00 -17.50 35.62
C LYS A 385 18.84 -16.68 36.59
N ASP A 386 19.87 -16.01 36.10
CA ASP A 386 20.73 -15.15 36.93
C ASP A 386 19.94 -13.96 37.50
N ALA A 387 19.04 -13.35 36.71
CA ALA A 387 18.16 -12.29 37.19
C ALA A 387 17.16 -12.78 38.24
N ILE A 388 16.60 -13.98 38.07
CA ILE A 388 15.71 -14.61 39.07
C ILE A 388 16.48 -14.84 40.38
N HIS A 389 17.70 -15.38 40.31
CA HIS A 389 18.55 -15.57 41.48
C HIS A 389 18.91 -14.26 42.19
N ARG A 390 19.15 -13.17 41.46
CA ARG A 390 19.42 -11.84 42.05
C ARG A 390 18.23 -11.26 42.80
N SER A 391 17.00 -11.52 42.34
CA SER A 391 15.77 -10.98 42.93
C SER A 391 15.38 -11.68 44.24
N GLU A 392 15.75 -12.95 44.44
CA GLU A 392 15.40 -13.78 45.60
C GLU A 392 13.88 -13.88 45.92
N ASP A 393 13.00 -13.42 45.01
CA ASP A 393 11.56 -13.33 45.24
C ASP A 393 10.79 -14.63 44.94
N PHE A 394 11.27 -15.43 43.97
CA PHE A 394 10.63 -16.66 43.49
C PHE A 394 11.64 -17.54 42.73
N ASP A 395 11.24 -18.77 42.39
CA ASP A 395 12.01 -19.71 41.58
C ASP A 395 11.17 -20.23 40.40
N LEU A 396 11.79 -20.48 39.23
CA LEU A 396 11.11 -20.94 38.01
C LEU A 396 11.95 -21.97 37.23
N ASP A 397 11.27 -22.98 36.69
CA ASP A 397 11.86 -23.98 35.78
C ASP A 397 11.77 -23.47 34.33
N VAL A 398 12.83 -22.84 33.82
CA VAL A 398 12.90 -22.43 32.39
C VAL A 398 13.13 -23.67 31.53
N VAL A 399 12.06 -24.15 30.88
CA VAL A 399 12.05 -25.43 30.14
C VAL A 399 12.30 -25.24 28.64
N ALA A 400 11.95 -24.08 28.09
CA ALA A 400 12.08 -23.83 26.66
C ALA A 400 12.37 -22.36 26.36
N VAL A 401 13.26 -22.12 25.40
CA VAL A 401 13.41 -20.85 24.69
C VAL A 401 12.89 -21.04 23.27
N VAL A 402 11.97 -20.18 22.85
CA VAL A 402 11.15 -20.38 21.65
C VAL A 402 11.11 -19.10 20.81
N ASN A 403 11.17 -19.21 19.48
CA ASN A 403 10.92 -18.07 18.60
C ASN A 403 9.40 -17.85 18.41
N ASP A 404 8.96 -16.60 18.23
CA ASP A 404 7.53 -16.29 18.06
C ASP A 404 6.87 -16.97 16.86
N THR A 405 7.60 -17.23 15.77
CA THR A 405 7.06 -18.00 14.64
C THR A 405 6.69 -19.41 15.09
N VAL A 406 7.55 -20.06 15.89
CA VAL A 406 7.36 -21.42 16.40
C VAL A 406 6.21 -21.45 17.40
N GLY A 407 6.15 -20.45 18.30
CA GLY A 407 5.00 -20.27 19.19
C GLY A 407 3.70 -20.13 18.40
N THR A 408 3.65 -19.27 17.39
CA THR A 408 2.47 -19.08 16.53
C THR A 408 2.06 -20.36 15.80
N MET A 409 3.02 -21.10 15.23
CA MET A 409 2.77 -22.40 14.60
C MET A 409 2.14 -23.38 15.58
N MET A 410 2.66 -23.46 16.81
CA MET A 410 2.19 -24.38 17.84
C MET A 410 0.81 -23.97 18.39
N THR A 411 0.55 -22.65 18.52
CA THR A 411 -0.77 -22.13 18.88
C THR A 411 -1.84 -22.59 17.89
N CYS A 412 -1.59 -22.42 16.59
CA CYS A 412 -2.53 -22.82 15.54
C CYS A 412 -2.57 -24.35 15.38
N GLY A 413 -1.44 -25.04 15.54
CA GLY A 413 -1.33 -26.50 15.49
C GLY A 413 -2.12 -27.24 16.56
N TYR A 414 -2.43 -26.58 17.68
CA TYR A 414 -3.30 -27.15 18.70
C TYR A 414 -4.75 -27.31 18.24
N GLU A 415 -5.22 -26.41 17.38
CA GLU A 415 -6.60 -26.40 16.87
C GLU A 415 -6.70 -27.08 15.50
N ASP A 416 -5.70 -26.87 14.65
CA ASP A 416 -5.60 -27.47 13.32
C ASP A 416 -4.35 -28.35 13.19
N PRO A 417 -4.51 -29.69 13.18
CA PRO A 417 -3.39 -30.63 13.00
C PRO A 417 -2.64 -30.48 11.67
N GLN A 418 -3.18 -29.78 10.67
CA GLN A 418 -2.49 -29.49 9.40
C GLN A 418 -1.54 -28.29 9.50
N CYS A 419 -1.48 -27.60 10.65
CA CYS A 419 -0.63 -26.43 10.82
C CYS A 419 0.83 -26.83 11.06
N GLU A 420 1.66 -26.65 10.05
CA GLU A 420 3.09 -27.03 10.06
C GLU A 420 4.00 -25.88 9.63
N VAL A 421 3.45 -24.67 9.53
CA VAL A 421 4.17 -23.43 9.22
C VAL A 421 3.70 -22.32 10.16
N GLY A 422 4.65 -21.56 10.71
CA GLY A 422 4.40 -20.34 11.46
C GLY A 422 4.90 -19.13 10.69
N LEU A 423 4.11 -18.06 10.66
CA LEU A 423 4.43 -16.82 9.94
C LEU A 423 4.20 -15.61 10.85
N ILE A 424 5.19 -14.73 10.91
CA ILE A 424 5.09 -13.43 11.56
C ILE A 424 5.20 -12.33 10.51
N VAL A 425 4.23 -11.42 10.49
CA VAL A 425 4.25 -10.19 9.67
C VAL A 425 3.73 -9.02 10.52
N GLY A 426 4.62 -8.43 11.30
CA GLY A 426 4.36 -7.35 12.25
C GLY A 426 5.44 -6.28 12.17
N THR A 427 6.05 -5.94 13.32
CA THR A 427 7.23 -5.05 13.36
C THR A 427 8.39 -5.61 12.53
N GLY A 428 8.65 -6.92 12.66
CA GLY A 428 9.53 -7.68 11.79
C GLY A 428 8.75 -8.68 10.93
N THR A 429 9.47 -9.50 10.16
CA THR A 429 8.88 -10.67 9.52
C THR A 429 9.80 -11.87 9.60
N ASN A 430 9.22 -13.01 9.97
CA ASN A 430 9.93 -14.28 10.05
C ASN A 430 8.99 -15.45 9.75
N THR A 431 9.54 -16.62 9.49
CA THR A 431 8.76 -17.85 9.35
C THR A 431 9.52 -19.06 9.93
N CYS A 432 8.76 -20.08 10.33
CA CYS A 432 9.28 -21.41 10.62
C CYS A 432 8.40 -22.48 9.98
N TYR A 433 8.92 -23.70 9.86
CA TYR A 433 8.13 -24.84 9.40
C TYR A 433 8.69 -26.17 9.92
N MET A 434 7.90 -27.24 9.84
CA MET A 434 8.35 -28.61 10.14
C MET A 434 9.16 -29.19 8.98
N GLU A 435 10.46 -29.42 9.21
CA GLU A 435 11.40 -30.03 8.27
C GLU A 435 11.66 -31.50 8.62
N GLU A 436 11.98 -32.31 7.63
CA GLU A 436 12.41 -33.71 7.80
C GLU A 436 13.82 -33.74 8.41
N MET A 437 14.04 -34.53 9.46
CA MET A 437 15.34 -34.58 10.15
C MET A 437 16.50 -34.94 9.22
N SER A 438 16.24 -35.79 8.21
CA SER A 438 17.21 -36.16 7.17
C SER A 438 17.76 -34.97 6.37
N ASN A 439 17.03 -33.83 6.33
CA ASN A 439 17.47 -32.61 5.67
C ASN A 439 18.22 -31.64 6.63
N VAL A 440 18.11 -31.82 7.95
CA VAL A 440 18.69 -30.92 8.96
C VAL A 440 20.10 -31.38 9.33
N GLU A 441 21.08 -31.21 8.43
CA GLU A 441 22.47 -31.68 8.63
C GLU A 441 23.20 -31.03 9.83
N LEU A 442 22.59 -30.03 10.47
CA LEU A 442 23.11 -29.31 11.63
C LEU A 442 22.88 -30.05 12.96
N VAL A 443 21.98 -31.02 12.99
CA VAL A 443 21.64 -31.80 14.18
C VAL A 443 21.83 -33.28 13.86
N ASP A 444 22.47 -34.01 14.76
CA ASP A 444 22.66 -35.45 14.56
C ASP A 444 21.32 -36.20 14.66
N GLY A 445 21.09 -37.13 13.73
CA GLY A 445 19.89 -37.96 13.62
C GLY A 445 19.09 -37.68 12.35
N ASP A 446 18.47 -38.71 11.79
CA ASP A 446 17.69 -38.67 10.55
C ASP A 446 16.21 -39.07 10.74
N GLU A 447 15.85 -39.54 11.93
CA GLU A 447 14.48 -39.96 12.25
C GLU A 447 13.57 -38.81 12.69
N GLY A 448 12.38 -38.75 12.08
CA GLY A 448 11.33 -37.81 12.46
C GLY A 448 11.52 -36.43 11.84
N ARG A 449 11.01 -35.41 12.54
CA ARG A 449 10.94 -34.03 12.03
C ARG A 449 11.38 -33.04 13.10
N MET A 450 11.77 -31.85 12.67
CA MET A 450 12.09 -30.74 13.56
C MET A 450 11.57 -29.43 12.98
N CYS A 451 10.99 -28.59 13.83
CA CYS A 451 10.66 -27.22 13.44
C CYS A 451 11.97 -26.43 13.21
N VAL A 452 12.06 -25.77 12.08
CA VAL A 452 13.20 -24.94 11.70
C VAL A 452 12.77 -23.48 11.67
N ASN A 453 13.44 -22.63 12.45
CA ASN A 453 13.29 -21.18 12.38
C ASN A 453 14.16 -20.65 11.24
N MET A 454 13.54 -20.08 10.20
CA MET A 454 14.28 -19.70 9.00
C MET A 454 15.20 -18.49 9.20
N GLU A 455 14.80 -17.55 10.05
CA GLU A 455 15.38 -16.19 10.10
C GLU A 455 15.47 -15.57 8.69
N TRP A 456 14.36 -15.68 7.96
CA TRP A 456 14.31 -15.34 6.52
C TRP A 456 14.49 -13.84 6.24
N GLY A 457 14.47 -12.99 7.27
CA GLY A 457 14.56 -11.55 7.13
C GLY A 457 15.88 -11.11 6.53
N ALA A 458 16.95 -11.90 6.76
CA ALA A 458 18.29 -11.71 6.23
C ALA A 458 18.45 -12.12 4.75
N PHE A 459 17.42 -12.67 4.11
CA PHE A 459 17.45 -12.96 2.68
C PHE A 459 17.75 -11.68 1.88
N GLY A 460 18.65 -11.76 0.89
CA GLY A 460 19.12 -10.59 0.14
C GLY A 460 20.32 -9.85 0.73
N ASP A 461 20.77 -10.17 1.95
CA ASP A 461 21.92 -9.51 2.60
C ASP A 461 23.25 -9.69 1.81
N ARG A 462 23.35 -10.68 0.90
CA ARG A 462 24.51 -10.84 -0.01
C ARG A 462 24.22 -10.43 -1.45
N GLY A 463 23.12 -9.72 -1.68
CA GLY A 463 22.74 -9.21 -3.01
C GLY A 463 21.84 -10.14 -3.81
N GLU A 464 21.30 -11.21 -3.22
CA GLU A 464 20.36 -12.13 -3.87
C GLU A 464 19.07 -11.45 -4.36
N LEU A 465 18.79 -10.24 -3.88
CA LEU A 465 17.61 -9.45 -4.19
C LEU A 465 17.94 -8.07 -4.81
N ASP A 466 19.17 -7.85 -5.25
CA ASP A 466 19.61 -6.53 -5.74
C ASP A 466 18.84 -6.04 -6.98
N ASP A 467 18.32 -6.96 -7.78
CA ASP A 467 17.51 -6.71 -8.98
C ASP A 467 16.05 -6.35 -8.67
N VAL A 468 15.55 -6.70 -7.48
CA VAL A 468 14.21 -6.31 -6.99
C VAL A 468 14.25 -5.16 -5.98
N CYS A 469 15.43 -4.87 -5.41
CA CYS A 469 15.64 -3.71 -4.54
C CYS A 469 15.68 -2.40 -5.34
N THR A 470 14.88 -1.43 -4.89
CA THR A 470 14.82 -0.08 -5.46
C THR A 470 15.77 0.89 -4.74
N GLU A 471 15.91 2.10 -5.27
CA GLU A 471 16.61 3.18 -4.59
C GLU A 471 15.96 3.55 -3.24
N PHE A 472 14.64 3.38 -3.10
CA PHE A 472 13.92 3.64 -1.86
C PHE A 472 14.26 2.60 -0.80
N ASP A 473 14.40 1.33 -1.19
CA ASP A 473 14.80 0.26 -0.27
C ASP A 473 16.23 0.48 0.25
N ARG A 474 17.15 0.88 -0.64
CA ARG A 474 18.52 1.23 -0.26
C ARG A 474 18.56 2.43 0.69
N ALA A 475 17.78 3.48 0.42
CA ALA A 475 17.69 4.65 1.31
C ALA A 475 17.18 4.27 2.71
N VAL A 476 16.22 3.35 2.81
CA VAL A 476 15.73 2.82 4.09
C VAL A 476 16.80 1.97 4.78
N ASP A 477 17.51 1.13 4.05
CA ASP A 477 18.59 0.29 4.56
C ASP A 477 19.77 1.12 5.10
N ASP A 478 20.27 2.08 4.31
CA ASP A 478 21.40 2.96 4.65
C ASP A 478 21.15 3.77 5.93
N GLN A 479 19.90 4.17 6.16
CA GLN A 479 19.50 4.95 7.34
C GLN A 479 19.06 4.07 8.51
N SER A 480 18.94 2.76 8.32
CA SER A 480 18.49 1.84 9.37
C SER A 480 19.55 1.67 10.47
N THR A 481 19.13 1.04 11.57
CA THR A 481 20.02 0.71 12.69
C THR A 481 21.17 -0.23 12.29
N TYR A 482 20.92 -1.10 11.31
CA TYR A 482 21.86 -2.12 10.82
C TYR A 482 21.85 -2.14 9.28
N PRO A 483 22.57 -1.22 8.62
CA PRO A 483 22.67 -1.19 7.16
C PRO A 483 23.27 -2.49 6.58
N GLY A 484 22.77 -2.92 5.43
CA GLY A 484 23.18 -4.15 4.76
C GLY A 484 22.67 -5.44 5.42
N LYS A 485 21.76 -5.32 6.39
CA LYS A 485 21.18 -6.46 7.13
C LYS A 485 19.66 -6.47 7.05
N GLN A 486 19.06 -7.65 7.17
CA GLN A 486 17.61 -7.83 7.18
C GLN A 486 16.93 -7.24 5.93
N ARG A 487 17.57 -7.35 4.75
CA ARG A 487 17.13 -6.65 3.54
C ARG A 487 15.75 -7.10 3.07
N TYR A 488 15.44 -8.39 3.15
CA TYR A 488 14.10 -8.90 2.83
C TYR A 488 13.04 -8.44 3.83
N GLU A 489 13.35 -8.46 5.13
CA GLU A 489 12.44 -7.94 6.16
C GLU A 489 12.13 -6.45 5.94
N LYS A 490 13.11 -5.65 5.54
CA LYS A 490 12.94 -4.21 5.26
C LYS A 490 11.98 -3.91 4.11
N MET A 491 11.77 -4.86 3.20
CA MET A 491 10.81 -4.72 2.11
C MET A 491 9.39 -5.21 2.46
N ILE A 492 9.19 -5.78 3.66
CA ILE A 492 7.95 -6.46 4.05
C ILE A 492 7.34 -5.91 5.33
N SER A 493 8.14 -5.70 6.39
CA SER A 493 7.59 -5.54 7.73
C SER A 493 7.13 -4.11 8.04
N GLY A 494 6.20 -4.01 9.00
CA GLY A 494 5.54 -2.77 9.39
C GLY A 494 6.48 -1.67 9.89
N MET A 495 7.67 -2.03 10.40
CA MET A 495 8.69 -1.06 10.82
C MET A 495 9.27 -0.26 9.64
N TYR A 496 9.27 -0.83 8.42
CA TYR A 496 10.01 -0.28 7.28
C TYR A 496 9.11 0.18 6.13
N LEU A 497 7.91 -0.41 5.94
CA LEU A 497 7.00 -0.01 4.85
C LEU A 497 6.68 1.48 4.86
N GLY A 498 6.49 2.06 6.06
CA GLY A 498 6.24 3.49 6.22
C GLY A 498 7.40 4.35 5.76
N GLU A 499 8.63 3.90 5.98
CA GLU A 499 9.83 4.61 5.52
C GLU A 499 10.02 4.48 4.01
N ILE A 500 9.66 3.35 3.39
CA ILE A 500 9.66 3.22 1.92
C ILE A 500 8.66 4.22 1.33
N VAL A 501 7.43 4.25 1.84
CA VAL A 501 6.42 5.24 1.43
C VAL A 501 6.97 6.66 1.61
N ARG A 502 7.50 6.99 2.79
CA ARG A 502 8.06 8.33 3.06
C ARG A 502 9.14 8.73 2.05
N ASN A 503 10.05 7.83 1.69
CA ASN A 503 11.11 8.11 0.71
C ASN A 503 10.55 8.32 -0.71
N VAL A 504 9.52 7.56 -1.11
CA VAL A 504 8.82 7.79 -2.39
C VAL A 504 8.14 9.17 -2.40
N LEU A 505 7.46 9.53 -1.30
CA LEU A 505 6.81 10.84 -1.17
C LEU A 505 7.83 11.98 -1.19
N LEU A 506 9.00 11.82 -0.57
CA LEU A 506 10.10 12.78 -0.63
C LEU A 506 10.59 12.99 -2.07
N ASP A 507 10.80 11.91 -2.84
CA ASP A 507 11.21 12.00 -4.25
C ASP A 507 10.14 12.67 -5.10
N PHE A 508 8.86 12.30 -4.91
CA PHE A 508 7.74 12.95 -5.59
C PHE A 508 7.67 14.45 -5.29
N THR A 509 7.84 14.85 -4.03
CA THR A 509 7.86 16.27 -3.65
C THR A 509 9.07 16.97 -4.24
N ALA A 510 10.27 16.39 -4.19
CA ALA A 510 11.48 16.99 -4.76
C ALA A 510 11.35 17.23 -6.28
N LYS A 511 10.65 16.33 -6.99
CA LYS A 511 10.34 16.46 -8.43
C LYS A 511 9.13 17.35 -8.75
N GLY A 512 8.50 17.96 -7.75
CA GLY A 512 7.31 18.80 -7.92
C GLY A 512 6.05 18.02 -8.32
N LEU A 513 6.03 16.70 -8.08
CA LEU A 513 4.92 15.80 -8.39
C LEU A 513 3.90 15.70 -7.26
N LEU A 514 4.23 16.16 -6.06
CA LEU A 514 3.38 16.09 -4.86
C LEU A 514 3.61 17.31 -3.96
N PHE A 515 2.59 17.69 -3.17
CA PHE A 515 2.64 18.79 -2.18
C PHE A 515 3.16 20.10 -2.74
N ARG A 516 2.85 20.38 -4.02
CA ARG A 516 3.30 21.58 -4.76
C ARG A 516 4.83 21.77 -4.74
N GLY A 517 5.58 20.68 -4.60
CA GLY A 517 7.04 20.71 -4.52
C GLY A 517 7.62 21.21 -3.20
N LYS A 518 6.79 21.38 -2.16
CA LYS A 518 7.23 21.93 -0.86
C LYS A 518 7.51 20.81 0.13
N LEU A 519 8.80 20.58 0.41
CA LEU A 519 9.24 19.65 1.44
C LEU A 519 8.95 20.23 2.83
N SER A 520 8.11 19.54 3.62
CA SER A 520 7.86 19.91 5.02
C SER A 520 8.83 19.21 5.97
N GLU A 521 9.14 19.81 7.12
CA GLU A 521 9.96 19.17 8.16
C GLU A 521 9.31 17.89 8.69
N ARG A 522 7.98 17.84 8.71
CA ARG A 522 7.22 16.62 9.04
C ARG A 522 7.52 15.49 8.06
N LEU A 523 7.52 15.73 6.74
CA LEU A 523 7.84 14.68 5.77
C LEU A 523 9.30 14.18 5.86
N LYS A 524 10.22 15.02 6.34
CA LYS A 524 11.60 14.63 6.63
C LYS A 524 11.75 13.82 7.92
N THR A 525 10.74 13.83 8.80
CA THR A 525 10.77 13.12 10.08
C THR A 525 10.57 11.62 9.84
N ARG A 526 11.57 10.82 10.26
CA ARG A 526 11.53 9.35 10.16
C ARG A 526 10.45 8.77 11.07
N GLY A 527 9.85 7.67 10.63
CA GLY A 527 8.83 6.95 11.40
C GLY A 527 7.46 7.63 11.44
N ILE A 528 7.24 8.70 10.66
CA ILE A 528 5.96 9.42 10.65
C ILE A 528 4.80 8.59 10.10
N PHE A 529 5.08 7.61 9.23
CA PHE A 529 4.10 6.68 8.68
C PHE A 529 4.16 5.34 9.41
N GLU A 530 3.64 5.28 10.64
CA GLU A 530 3.46 4.02 11.35
C GLU A 530 2.51 3.06 10.59
N THR A 531 2.64 1.75 10.83
CA THR A 531 1.79 0.70 10.22
C THR A 531 0.29 0.97 10.35
N LYS A 532 -0.14 1.57 11.47
CA LYS A 532 -1.55 1.93 11.68
C LYS A 532 -2.05 2.94 10.64
N PHE A 533 -1.23 3.91 10.25
CA PHE A 533 -1.60 4.93 9.28
C PHE A 533 -1.64 4.37 7.86
N LEU A 534 -0.69 3.49 7.49
CA LEU A 534 -0.75 2.75 6.22
C LEU A 534 -2.07 1.98 6.09
N SER A 535 -2.42 1.24 7.14
CA SER A 535 -3.66 0.45 7.19
C SER A 535 -4.92 1.33 7.10
N GLN A 536 -4.91 2.50 7.75
CA GLN A 536 -6.01 3.46 7.67
C GLN A 536 -6.13 4.08 6.27
N ILE A 537 -5.03 4.59 5.69
CA ILE A 537 -5.02 5.25 4.38
C ILE A 537 -5.56 4.32 3.27
N GLU A 538 -5.25 3.03 3.35
CA GLU A 538 -5.68 2.03 2.37
C GLU A 538 -7.07 1.45 2.61
N SER A 539 -7.77 1.84 3.68
CA SER A 539 -9.12 1.35 3.98
C SER A 539 -10.11 1.71 2.88
N ASP A 540 -10.87 0.71 2.41
CA ASP A 540 -11.91 0.87 1.39
C ASP A 540 -13.12 1.67 1.90
N ARG A 541 -13.28 1.75 3.22
CA ARG A 541 -14.40 2.44 3.87
C ARG A 541 -14.14 3.94 4.06
N LEU A 542 -12.93 4.43 3.77
CA LEU A 542 -12.61 5.83 3.95
C LEU A 542 -12.83 6.64 2.67
N ALA A 543 -13.61 7.71 2.82
CA ALA A 543 -13.70 8.76 1.81
C ALA A 543 -12.36 9.51 1.71
N LEU A 544 -12.07 10.11 0.55
CA LEU A 544 -10.82 10.87 0.32
C LEU A 544 -10.60 11.99 1.37
N ARG A 545 -11.67 12.61 1.85
CA ARG A 545 -11.61 13.62 2.91
C ARG A 545 -11.07 13.07 4.23
N GLN A 546 -11.33 11.81 4.56
CA GLN A 546 -10.80 11.17 5.76
C GLN A 546 -9.32 10.83 5.59
N VAL A 547 -8.90 10.35 4.40
CA VAL A 547 -7.48 10.16 4.07
C VAL A 547 -6.72 11.47 4.23
N ARG A 548 -7.28 12.58 3.70
CA ARG A 548 -6.72 13.92 3.87
C ARG A 548 -6.60 14.31 5.34
N SER A 549 -7.62 14.08 6.16
CA SER A 549 -7.59 14.36 7.59
C SER A 549 -6.44 13.62 8.30
N ILE A 550 -6.17 12.37 7.94
CA ILE A 550 -5.03 11.61 8.45
C ILE A 550 -3.71 12.29 8.07
N LEU A 551 -3.53 12.68 6.81
CA LEU A 551 -2.32 13.39 6.36
C LEU A 551 -2.13 14.73 7.09
N GLN A 552 -3.21 15.48 7.30
CA GLN A 552 -3.17 16.72 8.07
C GLN A 552 -2.83 16.48 9.55
N HIS A 553 -3.34 15.40 10.15
CA HIS A 553 -3.00 15.00 11.52
C HIS A 553 -1.51 14.62 11.66
N LEU A 554 -0.92 14.02 10.63
CA LEU A 554 0.53 13.80 10.53
C LEU A 554 1.33 15.10 10.31
N GLY A 555 0.66 16.25 10.22
CA GLY A 555 1.30 17.56 10.02
C GLY A 555 1.64 17.84 8.55
N LEU A 556 1.08 17.09 7.60
CA LEU A 556 1.09 17.39 6.16
C LEU A 556 -0.11 18.28 5.82
N THR A 557 -0.20 19.43 6.49
CA THR A 557 -1.40 20.29 6.50
C THR A 557 -1.74 20.89 5.14
N SER A 558 -0.76 21.04 4.25
CA SER A 558 -0.94 21.53 2.89
C SER A 558 -1.42 20.47 1.89
N SER A 559 -1.77 19.26 2.35
CA SER A 559 -2.28 18.19 1.50
C SER A 559 -3.65 18.56 0.90
N THR A 560 -3.76 18.33 -0.41
CA THR A 560 -4.98 18.45 -1.21
C THR A 560 -5.67 17.09 -1.38
N CYS A 561 -6.86 17.07 -1.98
CA CYS A 561 -7.51 15.82 -2.38
C CYS A 561 -6.64 15.01 -3.36
N ASP A 562 -6.04 15.65 -4.36
CA ASP A 562 -5.14 15.00 -5.32
C ASP A 562 -3.90 14.41 -4.64
N ASP A 563 -3.30 15.14 -3.67
CA ASP A 563 -2.18 14.61 -2.90
C ASP A 563 -2.60 13.36 -2.11
N SER A 564 -3.83 13.35 -1.59
CA SER A 564 -4.37 12.21 -0.81
C SER A 564 -4.56 10.97 -1.68
N ILE A 565 -5.03 11.13 -2.93
CA ILE A 565 -5.12 10.05 -3.92
C ILE A 565 -3.74 9.46 -4.20
N LEU A 566 -2.75 10.32 -4.43
CA LEU A 566 -1.39 9.89 -4.75
C LEU A 566 -0.71 9.20 -3.57
N VAL A 567 -0.87 9.71 -2.35
CA VAL A 567 -0.33 9.04 -1.16
C VAL A 567 -0.98 7.67 -0.98
N LYS A 568 -2.29 7.55 -1.19
CA LYS A 568 -2.99 6.25 -1.14
C LYS A 568 -2.46 5.28 -2.20
N GLU A 569 -2.22 5.75 -3.43
CA GLU A 569 -1.62 4.92 -4.50
C GLU A 569 -0.22 4.42 -4.12
N VAL A 570 0.64 5.30 -3.59
CA VAL A 570 1.99 4.94 -3.14
C VAL A 570 1.93 3.89 -2.04
N CYS A 571 1.07 4.06 -1.02
CA CYS A 571 0.87 3.06 0.03
C CYS A 571 0.49 1.71 -0.58
N SER A 572 -0.51 1.70 -1.46
CA SER A 572 -1.02 0.47 -2.08
C SER A 572 0.03 -0.26 -2.91
N VAL A 573 0.87 0.47 -3.67
CA VAL A 573 1.97 -0.15 -4.43
C VAL A 573 3.00 -0.78 -3.49
N VAL A 574 3.37 -0.10 -2.39
CA VAL A 574 4.36 -0.59 -1.43
C VAL A 574 3.83 -1.79 -0.64
N SER A 575 2.60 -1.72 -0.12
CA SER A 575 1.99 -2.80 0.67
C SER A 575 1.67 -4.03 -0.18
N LYS A 576 1.24 -3.85 -1.44
CA LYS A 576 1.06 -4.94 -2.39
C LYS A 576 2.38 -5.64 -2.69
N ARG A 577 3.45 -4.89 -2.97
CA ARG A 577 4.78 -5.48 -3.19
C ARG A 577 5.23 -6.30 -1.97
N ALA A 578 5.05 -5.75 -0.76
CA ALA A 578 5.40 -6.42 0.48
C ALA A 578 4.66 -7.76 0.67
N ALA A 579 3.34 -7.78 0.40
CA ALA A 579 2.53 -8.99 0.48
C ALA A 579 2.93 -10.02 -0.60
N GLN A 580 3.27 -9.58 -1.81
CA GLN A 580 3.72 -10.45 -2.89
C GLN A 580 5.09 -11.05 -2.60
N LEU A 581 6.05 -10.27 -2.08
CA LEU A 581 7.34 -10.79 -1.64
C LEU A 581 7.16 -11.85 -0.55
N CYS A 582 6.42 -11.52 0.51
CA CYS A 582 6.09 -12.47 1.58
C CYS A 582 5.43 -13.75 1.05
N GLY A 583 4.47 -13.62 0.13
CA GLY A 583 3.82 -14.74 -0.55
C GLY A 583 4.79 -15.59 -1.39
N ALA A 584 5.76 -14.99 -2.08
CA ALA A 584 6.79 -15.71 -2.84
C ALA A 584 7.73 -16.51 -1.93
N GLY A 585 8.17 -15.91 -0.81
CA GLY A 585 8.96 -16.63 0.19
C GLY A 585 8.19 -17.80 0.81
N LEU A 586 6.93 -17.59 1.20
CA LEU A 586 6.10 -18.64 1.77
C LEU A 586 5.75 -19.73 0.74
N SER A 587 5.62 -19.37 -0.54
CA SER A 587 5.44 -20.33 -1.63
C SER A 587 6.62 -21.30 -1.74
N ALA A 588 7.85 -20.84 -1.50
CA ALA A 588 9.04 -21.70 -1.47
C ALA A 588 8.96 -22.71 -0.31
N VAL A 589 8.51 -22.25 0.87
CA VAL A 589 8.36 -23.10 2.06
C VAL A 589 7.36 -24.23 1.82
N VAL A 590 6.14 -23.91 1.37
CA VAL A 590 5.09 -24.93 1.19
C VAL A 590 5.40 -25.90 0.06
N ASP A 591 6.02 -25.44 -1.03
CA ASP A 591 6.46 -26.34 -2.10
C ASP A 591 7.62 -27.23 -1.65
N LYS A 592 8.55 -26.71 -0.84
CA LYS A 592 9.62 -27.54 -0.26
C LYS A 592 9.03 -28.65 0.60
N ILE A 593 8.07 -28.35 1.47
CA ILE A 593 7.38 -29.37 2.29
C ILE A 593 6.71 -30.43 1.40
N ARG A 594 6.01 -29.99 0.35
CA ARG A 594 5.36 -30.88 -0.61
C ARG A 594 6.36 -31.81 -1.30
N LEU A 595 7.48 -31.26 -1.78
CA LEU A 595 8.54 -32.00 -2.47
C LEU A 595 9.29 -32.96 -1.55
N ASN A 596 9.63 -32.53 -0.33
CA ASN A 596 10.28 -33.38 0.68
C ASN A 596 9.46 -34.64 0.97
N ARG A 597 8.13 -34.52 0.95
CA ARG A 597 7.19 -35.63 1.17
C ARG A 597 6.85 -36.43 -0.10
N GLY A 598 7.42 -36.06 -1.25
CA GLY A 598 7.13 -36.70 -2.54
C GLY A 598 5.67 -36.58 -2.98
N LEU A 599 4.97 -35.51 -2.56
CA LEU A 599 3.55 -35.32 -2.83
C LEU A 599 3.30 -34.56 -4.13
N GLU A 600 2.29 -35.00 -4.90
CA GLU A 600 1.82 -34.24 -6.06
C GLU A 600 1.06 -32.97 -5.61
N LYS A 601 0.23 -33.09 -4.57
CA LYS A 601 -0.52 -32.00 -3.95
C LYS A 601 -0.37 -32.00 -2.43
N LEU A 602 -0.38 -30.83 -1.81
CA LEU A 602 -0.29 -30.64 -0.36
C LEU A 602 -1.45 -29.78 0.15
N SER A 603 -2.14 -30.22 1.20
CA SER A 603 -3.01 -29.35 2.02
C SER A 603 -2.26 -29.02 3.29
N ILE A 604 -2.14 -27.73 3.62
CA ILE A 604 -1.35 -27.28 4.77
C ILE A 604 -1.93 -26.00 5.36
N THR A 605 -1.83 -25.88 6.68
CA THR A 605 -2.20 -24.66 7.40
C THR A 605 -0.96 -23.89 7.82
N VAL A 606 -1.05 -22.56 7.72
CA VAL A 606 -0.04 -21.61 8.20
C VAL A 606 -0.68 -20.80 9.32
N GLY A 607 -0.11 -20.90 10.51
CA GLY A 607 -0.44 -20.01 11.63
C GLY A 607 0.20 -18.66 11.41
N VAL A 608 -0.58 -17.58 11.40
CA VAL A 608 -0.12 -16.22 11.13
C VAL A 608 -0.39 -15.29 12.31
N ASP A 609 0.62 -14.51 12.70
CA ASP A 609 0.48 -13.40 13.64
C ASP A 609 1.24 -12.15 13.13
N GLY A 610 0.97 -11.00 13.74
CA GLY A 610 1.62 -9.73 13.46
C GLY A 610 0.63 -8.63 13.09
N THR A 611 0.92 -7.42 13.59
CA THR A 611 0.04 -6.26 13.49
C THR A 611 -0.22 -5.82 12.04
N LEU A 612 0.78 -5.91 11.15
CA LEU A 612 0.61 -5.57 9.74
C LEU A 612 -0.37 -6.53 9.06
N TYR A 613 -0.22 -7.85 9.26
CA TYR A 613 -1.15 -8.83 8.69
C TYR A 613 -2.58 -8.68 9.23
N LYS A 614 -2.71 -8.42 10.53
CA LYS A 614 -4.01 -8.30 11.22
C LYS A 614 -4.78 -7.03 10.84
N LEU A 615 -4.10 -5.89 10.71
CA LEU A 615 -4.73 -4.58 10.58
C LEU A 615 -4.82 -4.09 9.13
N HIS A 616 -3.93 -4.55 8.25
CA HIS A 616 -3.90 -4.04 6.89
C HIS A 616 -5.05 -4.62 6.05
N PRO A 617 -5.86 -3.79 5.38
CA PRO A 617 -7.09 -4.24 4.70
C PRO A 617 -6.83 -5.27 3.58
N HIS A 618 -5.71 -5.12 2.87
CA HIS A 618 -5.44 -5.88 1.64
C HIS A 618 -4.31 -6.90 1.73
N PHE A 619 -3.51 -6.88 2.80
CA PHE A 619 -2.23 -7.62 2.84
C PHE A 619 -2.46 -9.14 2.79
N ALA A 620 -3.39 -9.64 3.61
CA ALA A 620 -3.77 -11.05 3.63
C ALA A 620 -4.37 -11.50 2.28
N THR A 621 -5.13 -10.64 1.60
CA THR A 621 -5.72 -10.95 0.29
C THR A 621 -4.64 -11.10 -0.77
N PHE A 622 -3.75 -10.12 -0.91
CA PHE A 622 -2.64 -10.18 -1.87
C PHE A 622 -1.69 -11.35 -1.62
N MET A 623 -1.44 -11.70 -0.34
CA MET A 623 -0.64 -12.86 0.00
C MET A 623 -1.31 -14.17 -0.46
N ARG A 624 -2.61 -14.35 -0.21
CA ARG A 624 -3.37 -15.54 -0.66
C ARG A 624 -3.39 -15.65 -2.19
N GLU A 625 -3.58 -14.54 -2.89
CA GLU A 625 -3.52 -14.51 -4.36
C GLU A 625 -2.14 -14.93 -4.87
N THR A 626 -1.08 -14.42 -4.26
CA THR A 626 0.30 -14.76 -4.63
C THR A 626 0.61 -16.24 -4.37
N LEU A 627 0.18 -16.79 -3.23
CA LEU A 627 0.34 -18.21 -2.91
C LEU A 627 -0.34 -19.11 -3.94
N ARG A 628 -1.57 -18.76 -4.35
CA ARG A 628 -2.32 -19.52 -5.37
C ARG A 628 -1.64 -19.51 -6.72
N ASP A 629 -1.01 -18.40 -7.11
CA ASP A 629 -0.30 -18.28 -8.39
C ASP A 629 1.05 -19.01 -8.37
N LEU A 630 1.82 -18.86 -7.29
CA LEU A 630 3.20 -19.33 -7.24
C LEU A 630 3.35 -20.75 -6.69
N ALA A 631 2.40 -21.27 -5.91
CA ALA A 631 2.37 -22.63 -5.39
C ALA A 631 1.01 -23.32 -5.70
N PRO A 632 0.63 -23.49 -6.98
CA PRO A 632 -0.70 -23.97 -7.38
C PRO A 632 -1.00 -25.41 -6.96
N ASN A 633 0.02 -26.18 -6.59
CA ASN A 633 -0.12 -27.56 -6.09
C ASN A 633 -0.25 -27.64 -4.56
N CYS A 634 -0.26 -26.50 -3.86
CA CYS A 634 -0.41 -26.41 -2.42
C CYS A 634 -1.71 -25.67 -2.09
N GLU A 635 -2.65 -26.36 -1.44
CA GLU A 635 -3.83 -25.75 -0.82
C GLU A 635 -3.43 -25.21 0.55
N VAL A 636 -3.20 -23.90 0.62
CA VAL A 636 -2.70 -23.22 1.82
C VAL A 636 -3.82 -22.50 2.55
N THR A 637 -4.08 -22.89 3.80
CA THR A 637 -5.01 -22.21 4.71
C THR A 637 -4.24 -21.28 5.66
N LEU A 638 -4.54 -19.99 5.65
CA LEU A 638 -3.93 -19.02 6.57
C LEU A 638 -4.86 -18.81 7.78
N VAL A 639 -4.43 -19.25 8.96
CA VAL A 639 -5.18 -19.12 10.23
C VAL A 639 -4.51 -18.07 11.09
N GLN A 640 -5.27 -17.07 11.52
CA GLN A 640 -4.76 -16.03 12.40
C GLN A 640 -4.71 -16.52 13.84
N SER A 641 -3.58 -16.33 14.53
CA SER A 641 -3.49 -16.56 15.96
C SER A 641 -4.18 -15.44 16.74
N GLU A 642 -5.23 -15.76 17.50
CA GLU A 642 -5.97 -14.78 18.32
C GLU A 642 -5.14 -14.33 19.54
N ASP A 643 -4.50 -15.27 20.23
CA ASP A 643 -3.80 -15.03 21.50
C ASP A 643 -2.27 -14.87 21.36
N GLY A 644 -1.75 -15.07 20.15
CA GLY A 644 -0.34 -14.92 19.76
C GLY A 644 0.55 -16.11 20.14
N SER A 645 1.85 -15.85 20.24
CA SER A 645 2.91 -16.84 20.48
C SER A 645 2.88 -17.47 21.89
N GLY A 646 2.33 -16.77 22.89
CA GLY A 646 2.36 -17.21 24.30
C GLY A 646 1.64 -18.54 24.57
N LYS A 647 0.50 -18.80 23.92
CA LYS A 647 -0.20 -20.10 23.99
C LYS A 647 0.69 -21.24 23.47
N GLY A 648 1.36 -21.02 22.35
CA GLY A 648 2.27 -21.97 21.74
C GLY A 648 3.53 -22.23 22.56
N ALA A 649 4.09 -21.22 23.21
CA ALA A 649 5.22 -21.39 24.13
C ALA A 649 4.85 -22.27 25.33
N ALA A 650 3.65 -22.09 25.90
CA ALA A 650 3.14 -22.98 26.93
C ALA A 650 2.91 -24.41 26.42
N LEU A 651 2.41 -24.59 25.20
CA LEU A 651 2.24 -25.92 24.59
C LEU A 651 3.58 -26.61 24.33
N ILE A 652 4.60 -25.89 23.86
CA ILE A 652 5.96 -26.43 23.70
C ILE A 652 6.52 -26.84 25.06
N THR A 653 6.30 -26.02 26.08
CA THR A 653 6.69 -26.33 27.46
C THR A 653 6.01 -27.61 27.96
N ALA A 654 4.72 -27.78 27.67
CA ALA A 654 3.98 -28.99 28.00
C ALA A 654 4.53 -30.23 27.31
N VAL A 655 4.85 -30.12 26.01
CA VAL A 655 5.47 -31.20 25.23
C VAL A 655 6.85 -31.56 25.80
N ALA A 656 7.65 -30.56 26.15
CA ALA A 656 8.98 -30.74 26.73
C ALA A 656 8.95 -31.43 28.10
N CYS A 657 8.07 -30.97 29.00
CA CYS A 657 7.86 -31.62 30.30
C CYS A 657 7.43 -33.07 30.14
N ARG A 658 6.51 -33.36 29.21
CA ARG A 658 6.07 -34.73 28.91
C ARG A 658 7.21 -35.62 28.40
N LEU A 659 8.08 -35.10 27.53
CA LEU A 659 9.22 -35.87 27.02
C LEU A 659 10.23 -36.16 28.14
N ARG A 660 10.50 -35.17 29.01
CA ARG A 660 11.31 -35.32 30.23
C ARG A 660 10.75 -36.41 31.15
N ASP A 661 9.44 -36.40 31.40
CA ASP A 661 8.77 -37.40 32.23
C ASP A 661 8.77 -38.81 31.62
N ALA A 662 8.79 -38.90 30.28
CA ALA A 662 8.89 -40.14 29.53
C ALA A 662 10.34 -40.68 29.39
N GLY A 663 11.33 -39.94 29.91
CA GLY A 663 12.76 -40.29 29.81
C GLY A 663 13.32 -40.21 28.39
N LYS A 664 12.76 -39.34 27.54
CA LYS A 664 13.11 -39.17 26.13
C LYS A 664 13.76 -37.83 25.81
#